data_AF-A0A812N427-F1
#
_entry.id   AF-A0A812N427-F1
#
_cell.length_a   1.000
_cell.length_b   1.000
_cell.length_c   1.000
_cell.angle_alpha   90.00
_cell.angle_beta   90.00
_cell.angle_gamma   90.00
#
_symmetry.space_group_name_H-M   'P 1'
#
loop_
_entity.id
_entity.type
_entity.pdbx_description
1 polymer ?
#
loop_
_entity_poly.entity_id
_entity_poly.type
_entity_poly.pdbx_seq_one_letter_code
_entity_poly.pdbx_strand_id
1 'polypeptide(L)'
;MRLHQVQAFYCLRGCCGAVSACCEACFCDAVQSSCGHRIAILTFCFLAAASGMFHASVAVLPSSTCMYAVLLGFAAWLRKRFALGLACGSFAVLLGMAVAVPMFVPMGLAALAPQNLGFCRVLGIAIGALLFFAVLPSLVDWSYYGTRLPVWAMGNHLLYNFGIGGGGGAGADLYGTEPWTFYAKNLLLNFNLVALLALPALPCCLRRRQHAIVILPMYITLAMFTKMAHKEERFLTMLYPLLCLSAAMTVDTLLAGVEKVVSLLLREDDASCTRTWRTSKVVSSLMAAACVMVFAVTSVSRSAALHFHFMAPLQVYEKLYRHGSDALSFPAIAGQGGLCVGKEWYRFPSSFFLPSSEAETLPLLWVNSSFDGQLPRPFAAWPEGLWQVPPDMNDRNLREPSRYHHEEECSLLVDLVLQDQKEEPPDSATWEEMHCQPFLDSSEDCAVCFEAPPIAVPDVPAMAAAMYVAMAAGLFQKWAPATLSIVPGAKAVVTILVAISVSGRPETWLLRPSVATSDNLVSHCIGFHHFLAEACGPFLDEALAVRNVYPPAFLQLLPPAVAEPPAGMCHQVEYAKLMGIKLEETGDTASMYSSIVSDSTATSSKRTDGHQVQGNGGNGHGMLRWILSAGLRQLTARSLATLDTERGTMDGLPAILGKPFQPALERYCRVEPPLRREELQELKSLLAAKKTLDTSKAKCMGKDGKPTGTFSASAANAKGDHTGSSMFGSWLRDNCIIAWGLFYTDPEGPGSNDAVACLNSIARFLLKYQSHKMELVINGLKDVKGDEKTWMDRPHIRFIGETGLEDPKWYNHKQNDALGYFMWARTQLAWHKKLPFDGEHLKLMGQLFDYLRAIESWEDLDGGHWEEHSAVHASSIGPPLAAVKLFKKVAARDGFLPPCKSDTLDVLESNLQSALAKILPNEIIFPTDLARDSDSATVFLAYPLEVVDDAAALQIMDRLKKVMGHIGMCRYRKDSYWCKDYKEKVGDDPTKHFTDEELKERDRLLKEGEEAQWCLFDPMVSAFYGRMYQKTKDSKYLRLQQLFLARSLAAITGDSCPYGPWHCAEAYYLEKDTWVPNDDTPLVWTQVDLKMALFEMERSLALVV
;
A
#
# COMPACT_ATOMS: atom_id res chain seq x y z
N MET A 1 0.71 -28.24 35.59
CA MET A 1 -0.37 -27.27 35.32
C MET A 1 0.18 -26.26 34.34
N ARG A 2 -0.43 -26.10 33.16
CA ARG A 2 -0.03 -25.04 32.21
C ARG A 2 -0.36 -23.70 32.86
N LEU A 3 0.62 -22.79 32.97
CA LEU A 3 0.32 -21.38 33.27
C LEU A 3 -0.70 -20.90 32.24
N HIS A 4 -1.74 -20.23 32.70
CA HIS A 4 -2.74 -19.67 31.80
C HIS A 4 -2.07 -18.65 30.87
N GLN A 5 -2.42 -18.62 29.58
CA GLN A 5 -1.72 -17.80 28.56
C GLN A 5 -1.63 -16.31 28.96
N VAL A 6 -2.73 -15.76 29.46
CA VAL A 6 -2.80 -14.38 30.00
C VAL A 6 -1.81 -14.17 31.15
N GLN A 7 -1.71 -15.13 32.08
CA GLN A 7 -0.78 -15.05 33.22
C GLN A 7 0.66 -15.10 32.74
N ALA A 8 0.97 -15.96 31.76
CA ALA A 8 2.30 -16.05 31.17
C ALA A 8 2.71 -14.72 30.52
N PHE A 9 1.81 -14.06 29.80
CA PHE A 9 2.06 -12.74 29.19
C PHE A 9 2.38 -11.66 30.23
N TYR A 10 1.57 -11.53 31.28
CA TYR A 10 1.83 -10.53 32.33
C TYR A 10 3.07 -10.86 33.16
N CYS A 11 3.35 -12.14 33.44
CA CYS A 11 4.59 -12.57 34.08
C CYS A 11 5.81 -12.16 33.24
N LEU A 12 5.77 -12.38 31.91
CA LEU A 12 6.86 -12.00 31.01
C LEU A 12 7.09 -10.48 31.02
N ARG A 13 6.02 -9.67 30.96
CA ARG A 13 6.13 -8.21 31.08
C ARG A 13 6.69 -7.77 32.43
N GLY A 14 6.29 -8.44 33.52
CA GLY A 14 6.85 -8.22 34.86
C GLY A 14 8.34 -8.52 34.92
N CYS A 15 8.80 -9.61 34.31
CA CYS A 15 10.22 -9.94 34.16
C CYS A 15 10.97 -8.86 33.38
N CYS A 16 10.43 -8.39 32.25
CA CYS A 16 11.01 -7.28 31.48
C CYS A 16 11.15 -6.01 32.33
N GLY A 17 10.11 -5.65 33.09
CA GLY A 17 10.15 -4.49 33.99
C GLY A 17 11.21 -4.63 35.08
N ALA A 18 11.36 -5.82 35.68
CA ALA A 18 12.40 -6.09 36.66
C ALA A 18 13.81 -5.99 36.06
N VAL A 19 14.01 -6.55 34.85
CA VAL A 19 15.27 -6.43 34.10
C VAL A 19 15.58 -4.96 33.79
N SER A 20 14.61 -4.21 33.28
CA SER A 20 14.78 -2.77 33.02
C SER A 20 15.20 -2.03 34.27
N ALA A 21 14.51 -2.24 35.39
CA ALA A 21 14.84 -1.59 36.67
C ALA A 21 16.27 -1.91 37.13
N CYS A 22 16.73 -3.15 36.98
CA CYS A 22 18.12 -3.53 37.26
C CYS A 22 19.11 -2.80 36.34
N CYS A 23 18.86 -2.76 35.02
CA CYS A 23 19.71 -2.06 34.06
C CYS A 23 19.75 -0.55 34.33
N GLU A 24 18.62 0.06 34.65
CA GLU A 24 18.49 1.48 35.03
C GLU A 24 19.26 1.81 36.31
N ALA A 25 19.18 0.94 37.32
CA ALA A 25 19.95 1.10 38.56
C ALA A 25 21.47 1.03 38.31
N CYS A 26 21.94 0.03 37.55
CA CYS A 26 23.34 -0.10 37.15
C CYS A 26 23.83 1.14 36.37
N PHE A 27 23.00 1.66 35.47
CA PHE A 27 23.30 2.86 34.72
C PHE A 27 23.37 4.11 35.60
N CYS A 28 22.39 4.33 36.49
CA CYS A 28 22.39 5.46 37.40
C CYS A 28 23.57 5.43 38.37
N ASP A 29 23.96 4.26 38.85
CA ASP A 29 25.15 4.06 39.69
C ASP A 29 26.45 4.39 38.91
N ALA A 30 26.56 3.96 37.65
CA ALA A 30 27.68 4.32 36.80
C ALA A 30 27.73 5.84 36.52
N VAL A 31 26.58 6.46 36.26
CA VAL A 31 26.44 7.92 36.10
C VAL A 31 26.86 8.65 37.39
N GLN A 32 26.51 8.14 38.56
CA GLN A 32 26.94 8.74 39.83
C GLN A 32 28.47 8.74 39.95
N SER A 33 29.10 7.61 39.65
CA SER A 33 30.55 7.47 39.76
C SER A 33 31.34 8.33 38.78
N SER A 34 30.78 8.62 37.60
CA SER A 34 31.52 9.27 36.50
C SER A 34 31.09 10.71 36.22
N CYS A 35 29.79 11.02 36.35
CA CYS A 35 29.23 12.33 36.02
C CYS A 35 28.91 13.15 37.28
N GLY A 36 28.58 12.50 38.39
CA GLY A 36 28.33 13.13 39.69
C GLY A 36 26.94 12.82 40.25
N HIS A 37 26.81 12.98 41.57
CA HIS A 37 25.62 12.56 42.32
C HIS A 37 24.32 13.27 41.89
N ARG A 38 24.36 14.59 41.68
CA ARG A 38 23.17 15.36 41.26
C ARG A 38 22.65 14.92 39.89
N ILE A 39 23.56 14.66 38.94
CA ILE A 39 23.21 14.17 37.60
C ILE A 39 22.58 12.77 37.69
N ALA A 40 23.10 11.89 38.54
CA ALA A 40 22.56 10.55 38.74
C ALA A 40 21.12 10.57 39.30
N ILE A 41 20.87 11.39 40.32
CA ILE A 41 19.51 11.54 40.88
C ILE A 41 18.55 12.08 39.82
N LEU A 42 18.94 13.13 39.09
CA LEU A 42 18.10 13.69 38.02
C LEU A 42 17.82 12.67 36.92
N THR A 43 18.84 11.91 36.50
CA THR A 43 18.71 10.85 35.49
C THR A 43 17.74 9.77 35.97
N PHE A 44 17.86 9.32 37.21
CA PHE A 44 16.94 8.36 37.81
C PHE A 44 15.49 8.88 37.85
N CYS A 45 15.29 10.11 38.33
CA CYS A 45 13.97 10.71 38.38
C CYS A 45 13.35 10.85 36.98
N PHE A 46 14.15 11.20 35.96
CA PHE A 46 13.68 11.29 34.59
C PHE A 46 13.34 9.92 33.99
N LEU A 47 14.17 8.91 34.22
CA LEU A 47 13.90 7.52 33.79
C LEU A 47 12.63 6.97 34.42
N ALA A 48 12.53 7.02 35.75
CA ALA A 48 11.44 6.40 36.50
C ALA A 48 10.07 7.03 36.23
N ALA A 49 10.03 8.35 35.96
CA ALA A 49 8.77 9.07 35.75
C ALA A 49 8.39 9.23 34.27
N ALA A 50 9.30 9.00 33.31
CA ALA A 50 9.03 9.23 31.89
C ALA A 50 7.90 8.34 31.35
N SER A 51 6.96 8.96 30.62
CA SER A 51 5.87 8.22 29.97
C SER A 51 6.41 7.30 28.87
N GLY A 52 7.46 7.71 28.15
CA GLY A 52 8.14 6.84 27.19
C GLY A 52 8.78 5.59 27.83
N MET A 53 9.35 5.72 29.03
CA MET A 53 9.94 4.57 29.76
C MET A 53 8.87 3.63 30.31
N PHE A 54 7.72 4.16 30.74
CA PHE A 54 6.60 3.39 31.28
C PHE A 54 6.12 2.28 30.33
N HIS A 55 6.02 2.55 29.03
CA HIS A 55 5.64 1.52 28.05
C HIS A 55 6.84 0.72 27.53
N ALA A 56 8.00 1.35 27.36
CA ALA A 56 9.20 0.71 26.82
C ALA A 56 9.81 -0.36 27.74
N SER A 57 9.81 -0.15 29.06
CA SER A 57 10.50 -1.00 30.05
C SER A 57 9.85 -2.37 30.24
N VAL A 58 8.60 -2.54 29.82
CA VAL A 58 7.81 -3.77 29.98
C VAL A 58 7.41 -4.37 28.64
N ALA A 59 7.85 -3.80 27.52
CA ALA A 59 7.54 -4.29 26.19
C ALA A 59 8.45 -5.46 25.79
N VAL A 60 7.85 -6.51 25.21
CA VAL A 60 8.56 -7.65 24.65
C VAL A 60 8.92 -7.34 23.21
N LEU A 61 9.81 -6.37 23.01
CA LEU A 61 10.22 -5.87 21.70
C LEU A 61 11.75 -5.84 21.58
N PRO A 62 12.30 -6.05 20.36
CA PRO A 62 13.72 -5.90 20.11
C PRO A 62 14.28 -4.53 20.52
N SER A 63 13.47 -3.47 20.39
CA SER A 63 13.84 -2.11 20.79
C SER A 63 14.07 -1.96 22.31
N SER A 64 13.27 -2.64 23.14
CA SER A 64 13.46 -2.69 24.59
C SER A 64 14.71 -3.48 24.97
N THR A 65 14.96 -4.59 24.29
CA THR A 65 16.22 -5.35 24.42
C THR A 65 17.44 -4.49 24.09
N CYS A 66 17.39 -3.70 23.01
CA CYS A 66 18.44 -2.74 22.68
C CYS A 66 18.57 -1.65 23.74
N MET A 67 17.48 -1.17 24.33
CA MET A 67 17.51 -0.18 25.42
C MET A 67 18.23 -0.73 26.66
N TYR A 68 17.97 -1.98 27.06
CA TYR A 68 18.69 -2.62 28.18
C TYR A 68 20.19 -2.73 27.87
N ALA A 69 20.54 -3.11 26.65
CA ALA A 69 21.92 -3.18 26.21
C ALA A 69 22.60 -1.80 26.13
N VAL A 70 21.87 -0.73 25.80
CA VAL A 70 22.35 0.66 25.90
C VAL A 70 22.60 1.03 27.36
N LEU A 71 21.65 0.78 28.27
CA LEU A 71 21.83 1.05 29.70
C LEU A 71 23.09 0.36 30.25
N LEU A 72 23.23 -0.95 30.03
CA LEU A 72 24.38 -1.73 30.52
C LEU A 72 25.68 -1.39 29.78
N GLY A 73 25.64 -1.23 28.46
CA GLY A 73 26.80 -0.93 27.64
C GLY A 73 27.42 0.42 27.98
N PHE A 74 26.59 1.45 28.15
CA PHE A 74 27.06 2.76 28.58
C PHE A 74 27.40 2.81 30.07
N ALA A 75 26.75 2.03 30.93
CA ALA A 75 27.19 1.86 32.33
C ALA A 75 28.61 1.27 32.40
N ALA A 76 28.85 0.18 31.66
CA ALA A 76 30.17 -0.44 31.54
C ALA A 76 31.21 0.54 31.00
N TRP A 77 30.84 1.34 29.99
CA TRP A 77 31.71 2.36 29.42
C TRP A 77 32.08 3.46 30.42
N LEU A 78 31.10 3.97 31.18
CA LEU A 78 31.32 4.95 32.25
C LEU A 78 32.23 4.41 33.35
N ARG A 79 32.17 3.09 33.63
CA ARG A 79 33.05 2.34 34.53
C ARG A 79 34.41 1.98 33.93
N LYS A 80 34.69 2.40 32.69
CA LYS A 80 35.90 2.04 31.91
C LYS A 80 36.07 0.55 31.64
N ARG A 81 35.00 -0.25 31.76
CA ARG A 81 34.95 -1.67 31.36
C ARG A 81 34.65 -1.77 29.86
N PHE A 82 35.56 -1.24 29.04
CA PHE A 82 35.33 -1.04 27.60
C PHE A 82 34.96 -2.32 26.84
N ALA A 83 35.56 -3.47 27.19
CA ALA A 83 35.27 -4.74 26.54
C ALA A 83 33.82 -5.20 26.75
N LEU A 84 33.31 -5.02 27.98
CA LEU A 84 31.92 -5.33 28.32
C LEU A 84 30.95 -4.35 27.64
N GLY A 85 31.32 -3.07 27.54
CA GLY A 85 30.57 -2.07 26.77
C GLY A 85 30.43 -2.45 25.30
N LEU A 86 31.52 -2.87 24.66
CA LEU A 86 31.49 -3.37 23.27
C LEU A 86 30.70 -4.67 23.14
N ALA A 87 30.80 -5.60 24.09
CA ALA A 87 30.02 -6.83 24.06
C ALA A 87 28.51 -6.56 24.12
N CYS A 88 28.07 -5.64 24.99
CA CYS A 88 26.67 -5.21 25.05
C CYS A 88 26.22 -4.53 23.75
N GLY A 89 27.08 -3.68 23.16
CA GLY A 89 26.81 -3.04 21.88
C GLY A 89 26.69 -4.05 20.73
N SER A 90 27.60 -5.02 20.67
CA SER A 90 27.53 -6.10 19.68
C SER A 90 26.29 -6.97 19.85
N PHE A 91 25.91 -7.28 21.09
CA PHE A 91 24.64 -7.96 21.39
C PHE A 91 23.44 -7.15 20.86
N ALA A 92 23.40 -5.84 21.14
CA ALA A 92 22.33 -4.96 20.70
C ALA A 92 22.21 -4.91 19.16
N VAL A 93 23.33 -4.90 18.45
CA VAL A 93 23.38 -4.75 16.98
C VAL A 93 23.14 -6.08 16.26
N LEU A 94 23.78 -7.16 16.72
CA LEU A 94 23.81 -8.45 16.01
C LEU A 94 22.62 -9.35 16.34
N LEU A 95 22.05 -9.20 17.54
CA LEU A 95 20.90 -9.99 18.01
C LEU A 95 19.65 -9.15 18.30
N GLY A 96 19.83 -7.94 18.84
CA GLY A 96 18.70 -7.05 19.16
C GLY A 96 18.06 -6.47 17.91
N MET A 97 18.65 -5.42 17.37
CA MET A 97 18.13 -4.72 16.21
C MET A 97 19.26 -3.99 15.48
N ALA A 98 19.43 -4.28 14.19
CA ALA A 98 20.56 -3.76 13.44
C ALA A 98 20.57 -2.23 13.27
N VAL A 99 19.43 -1.55 13.40
CA VAL A 99 19.38 -0.07 13.36
C VAL A 99 19.96 0.59 14.63
N ALA A 100 20.35 -0.20 15.64
CA ALA A 100 21.06 0.29 16.84
C ALA A 100 22.54 0.63 16.59
N VAL A 101 23.10 0.31 15.41
CA VAL A 101 24.51 0.57 15.05
C VAL A 101 24.97 1.99 15.42
N PRO A 102 24.26 3.08 15.07
CA PRO A 102 24.74 4.43 15.34
C PRO A 102 24.90 4.76 16.84
N MET A 103 24.20 4.05 17.71
CA MET A 103 24.33 4.20 19.17
C MET A 103 25.71 3.73 19.66
N PHE A 104 26.34 2.77 18.99
CA PHE A 104 27.59 2.16 19.43
C PHE A 104 28.80 2.52 18.56
N VAL A 105 28.62 3.14 17.39
CA VAL A 105 29.73 3.60 16.53
C VAL A 105 30.71 4.51 17.27
N PRO A 106 30.29 5.59 17.97
CA PRO A 106 31.25 6.44 18.69
C PRO A 106 32.02 5.68 19.79
N MET A 107 31.36 4.72 20.45
CA MET A 107 31.96 3.84 21.45
C MET A 107 33.02 2.92 20.81
N GLY A 108 32.69 2.28 19.69
CA GLY A 108 33.61 1.42 18.92
C GLY A 108 34.85 2.17 18.43
N LEU A 109 34.66 3.36 17.84
CA LEU A 109 35.76 4.22 17.40
C LEU A 109 36.64 4.65 18.57
N ALA A 110 36.04 5.02 19.71
CA ALA A 110 36.79 5.37 20.90
C ALA A 110 37.58 4.16 21.46
N ALA A 111 37.06 2.94 21.34
CA ALA A 111 37.72 1.74 21.86
C ALA A 111 38.99 1.36 21.08
N LEU A 112 39.08 1.72 19.80
CA LEU A 112 40.27 1.51 18.96
C LEU A 112 41.51 2.25 19.47
N ALA A 113 41.31 3.31 20.27
CA ALA A 113 42.41 4.07 20.83
C ALA A 113 43.25 3.20 21.79
N PRO A 114 44.59 3.23 21.71
CA PRO A 114 45.46 2.38 22.53
C PRO A 114 45.26 2.54 24.04
N GLN A 115 44.88 3.75 24.49
CA GLN A 115 44.57 4.05 25.90
C GLN A 115 43.30 3.36 26.42
N ASN A 116 42.47 2.82 25.54
CA ASN A 116 41.26 2.08 25.88
C ASN A 116 41.50 0.57 25.67
N LEU A 117 41.24 0.04 24.47
CA LEU A 117 41.45 -1.39 24.16
C LEU A 117 42.51 -1.64 23.09
N GLY A 118 42.64 -0.74 22.11
CA GLY A 118 43.51 -0.93 20.96
C GLY A 118 42.95 -1.90 19.91
N PHE A 119 43.45 -1.81 18.68
CA PHE A 119 42.93 -2.52 17.51
C PHE A 119 42.79 -4.04 17.70
N CYS A 120 43.84 -4.73 18.17
CA CYS A 120 43.83 -6.20 18.25
C CYS A 120 42.78 -6.74 19.23
N ARG A 121 42.57 -6.08 20.37
CA ARG A 121 41.53 -6.50 21.34
C ARG A 121 40.13 -6.23 20.82
N VAL A 122 39.93 -5.07 20.18
CA VAL A 122 38.65 -4.74 19.53
C VAL A 122 38.32 -5.76 18.44
N LEU A 123 39.30 -6.13 17.60
CA LEU A 123 39.14 -7.16 16.58
C LEU A 123 38.78 -8.52 17.19
N GLY A 124 39.47 -8.93 18.27
CA GLY A 124 39.15 -10.17 18.98
C GLY A 124 37.73 -10.19 19.54
N ILE A 125 37.28 -9.09 20.16
CA ILE A 125 35.91 -8.93 20.65
C ILE A 125 34.90 -8.97 19.49
N ALA A 126 35.19 -8.29 18.38
CA ALA A 126 34.32 -8.28 17.21
C ALA A 126 34.15 -9.67 16.60
N ILE A 127 35.24 -10.44 16.45
CA ILE A 127 35.20 -11.81 15.96
C ILE A 127 34.41 -12.70 16.93
N GLY A 128 34.69 -12.63 18.23
CA GLY A 128 33.96 -13.39 19.24
C GLY A 128 32.46 -13.07 19.25
N ALA A 129 32.11 -11.79 19.11
CA ALA A 129 30.73 -11.34 19.03
C ALA A 129 30.03 -11.79 17.74
N LEU A 130 30.71 -11.79 16.59
CA LEU A 130 30.15 -12.33 15.35
C LEU A 130 29.87 -13.83 15.48
N LEU A 131 30.78 -14.59 16.07
CA LEU A 131 30.58 -16.03 16.29
C LEU A 131 29.40 -16.30 17.24
N PHE A 132 29.32 -15.57 18.35
CA PHE A 132 28.34 -15.85 19.41
C PHE A 132 26.97 -15.22 19.16
N PHE A 133 26.90 -14.00 18.63
CA PHE A 133 25.64 -13.27 18.43
C PHE A 133 25.11 -13.28 16.99
N ALA A 134 25.91 -13.68 16.00
CA ALA A 134 25.41 -13.85 14.63
C ALA A 134 25.43 -15.33 14.19
N VAL A 135 26.58 -16.00 14.25
CA VAL A 135 26.72 -17.38 13.74
C VAL A 135 25.91 -18.38 14.57
N LEU A 136 26.08 -18.40 15.90
CA LEU A 136 25.38 -19.36 16.75
C LEU A 136 23.83 -19.24 16.64
N PRO A 137 23.21 -18.05 16.73
CA PRO A 137 21.78 -17.88 16.49
C PRO A 137 21.36 -18.30 15.08
N SER A 138 22.17 -17.99 14.06
CA SER A 138 21.86 -18.41 12.68
C SER A 138 21.84 -19.93 12.51
N LEU A 139 22.66 -20.65 13.28
CA LEU A 139 22.65 -22.12 13.30
C LEU A 139 21.43 -22.68 14.05
N VAL A 140 20.99 -22.01 15.12
CA VAL A 140 19.75 -22.34 15.82
C VAL A 140 18.56 -22.12 14.89
N ASP A 141 18.44 -20.93 14.29
CA ASP A 141 17.40 -20.59 13.31
C ASP A 141 17.40 -21.59 12.14
N TRP A 142 18.58 -21.94 11.62
CA TRP A 142 18.73 -22.95 10.57
C TRP A 142 18.15 -24.32 10.97
N SER A 143 18.36 -24.74 12.22
CA SER A 143 17.84 -26.01 12.74
C SER A 143 16.32 -26.04 12.87
N TYR A 144 15.69 -24.89 13.10
CA TYR A 144 14.22 -24.77 13.21
C TYR A 144 13.55 -24.51 11.86
N TYR A 145 14.13 -23.69 10.99
CA TYR A 145 13.55 -23.32 9.70
C TYR A 145 13.82 -24.32 8.58
N GLY A 146 14.75 -25.27 8.76
CA GLY A 146 15.02 -26.34 7.79
C GLY A 146 15.50 -25.83 6.41
N THR A 147 16.02 -24.60 6.35
CA THR A 147 16.46 -23.97 5.09
C THR A 147 17.74 -24.59 4.56
N ARG A 148 18.02 -24.44 3.25
CA ARG A 148 19.24 -24.98 2.63
C ARG A 148 20.54 -24.34 3.15
N LEU A 149 20.47 -23.10 3.66
CA LEU A 149 21.59 -22.33 4.20
C LEU A 149 21.19 -21.70 5.55
N PRO A 150 22.16 -21.44 6.45
CA PRO A 150 21.90 -20.73 7.70
C PRO A 150 21.26 -19.37 7.46
N VAL A 151 20.19 -19.07 8.19
CA VAL A 151 19.47 -17.80 8.09
C VAL A 151 19.91 -16.89 9.21
N TRP A 152 20.44 -15.73 8.86
CA TRP A 152 20.70 -14.67 9.83
C TRP A 152 19.55 -13.68 9.82
N ALA A 153 18.63 -13.79 10.79
CA ALA A 153 17.42 -12.96 10.85
C ALA A 153 17.72 -11.45 10.84
N MET A 154 18.75 -11.00 11.58
CA MET A 154 19.16 -9.59 11.57
C MET A 154 19.79 -9.15 10.24
N GLY A 155 20.43 -10.07 9.52
CA GLY A 155 20.89 -9.84 8.16
C GLY A 155 19.75 -9.61 7.19
N ASN A 156 18.71 -10.45 7.27
CA ASN A 156 17.49 -10.28 6.47
C ASN A 156 16.79 -8.95 6.79
N HIS A 157 16.74 -8.56 8.07
CA HIS A 157 16.23 -7.26 8.48
C HIS A 157 17.00 -6.09 7.83
N LEU A 158 18.34 -6.17 7.76
CA LEU A 158 19.16 -5.18 7.07
C LEU A 158 18.91 -5.18 5.55
N LEU A 159 18.90 -6.36 4.92
CA LEU A 159 18.70 -6.50 3.47
C LEU A 159 17.33 -5.97 3.03
N TYR A 160 16.31 -6.17 3.86
CA TYR A 160 14.97 -5.62 3.66
C TYR A 160 14.96 -4.08 3.75
N ASN A 161 15.49 -3.53 4.83
CA ASN A 161 15.48 -2.07 5.07
C ASN A 161 16.40 -1.27 4.14
N PHE A 162 17.50 -1.87 3.65
CA PHE A 162 18.44 -1.22 2.73
C PHE A 162 18.20 -1.56 1.26
N GLY A 163 17.13 -2.28 0.93
CA GLY A 163 16.72 -2.54 -0.46
C GLY A 163 17.61 -3.51 -1.24
N ILE A 164 18.45 -4.31 -0.57
CA ILE A 164 19.40 -5.24 -1.20
C ILE A 164 18.83 -6.68 -1.29
N GLY A 165 17.68 -6.97 -0.68
CA GLY A 165 17.07 -8.31 -0.73
C GLY A 165 15.56 -8.38 -0.58
N GLY A 166 14.85 -7.25 -0.53
CA GLY A 166 13.39 -7.23 -0.57
C GLY A 166 12.91 -7.45 -2.01
N GLY A 167 12.31 -8.61 -2.27
CA GLY A 167 11.60 -8.86 -3.54
C GLY A 167 10.68 -7.68 -3.85
N GLY A 168 10.84 -7.08 -5.03
CA GLY A 168 9.87 -6.08 -5.52
C GLY A 168 10.15 -4.61 -5.23
N GLY A 169 11.24 -4.23 -4.55
CA GLY A 169 11.68 -2.81 -4.49
C GLY A 169 10.88 -1.89 -3.55
N ALA A 170 9.99 -2.44 -2.71
CA ALA A 170 9.34 -1.68 -1.64
C ALA A 170 10.17 -1.83 -0.35
N GLY A 171 10.82 -0.74 0.08
CA GLY A 171 11.55 -0.68 1.35
C GLY A 171 10.62 -0.52 2.55
N ALA A 172 11.15 -0.04 3.68
CA ALA A 172 10.38 0.20 4.92
C ALA A 172 9.18 1.16 4.75
N ASP A 173 9.13 1.93 3.66
CA ASP A 173 8.06 2.88 3.34
C ASP A 173 6.73 2.21 2.96
N LEU A 174 6.73 0.87 2.77
CA LEU A 174 5.54 0.09 2.39
C LEU A 174 4.36 0.25 3.35
N TYR A 175 4.64 0.43 4.65
CA TYR A 175 3.63 0.54 5.70
C TYR A 175 3.33 2.00 6.09
N GLY A 176 3.69 2.95 5.22
CA GLY A 176 3.47 4.38 5.42
C GLY A 176 4.72 5.16 5.77
N THR A 177 4.64 6.48 5.59
CA THR A 177 5.70 7.45 5.90
C THR A 177 5.15 8.56 6.78
N GLU A 178 6.02 9.17 7.58
CA GLU A 178 5.64 10.21 8.54
C GLU A 178 6.46 11.48 8.29
N PRO A 179 5.93 12.69 8.57
CA PRO A 179 6.67 13.93 8.36
C PRO A 179 7.88 14.02 9.29
N TRP A 180 8.83 14.90 8.97
CA TRP A 180 10.04 15.09 9.79
C TRP A 180 9.72 15.49 11.25
N THR A 181 8.56 16.11 11.50
CA THR A 181 8.12 16.53 12.84
C THR A 181 7.70 15.36 13.75
N PHE A 182 7.52 14.15 13.22
CA PHE A 182 6.97 13.01 13.96
C PHE A 182 7.73 12.70 15.25
N TYR A 183 9.06 12.54 15.18
CA TYR A 183 9.86 12.27 16.38
C TYR A 183 9.93 13.45 17.35
N ALA A 184 9.85 14.68 16.85
CA ALA A 184 9.77 15.86 17.72
C ALA A 184 8.47 15.85 18.53
N LYS A 185 7.32 15.58 17.88
CA LYS A 185 6.03 15.41 18.56
C LYS A 185 6.08 14.25 19.56
N ASN A 186 6.62 13.10 19.16
CA ASN A 186 6.71 11.92 20.02
C ASN A 186 7.56 12.17 21.27
N LEU A 187 8.75 12.76 21.12
CA LEU A 187 9.61 13.10 22.25
C LEU A 187 8.99 14.14 23.18
N LEU A 188 8.30 15.15 22.63
CA LEU A 188 7.59 16.15 23.44
C LEU A 188 6.43 15.52 24.21
N LEU A 189 5.72 14.55 23.63
CA LEU A 189 4.64 13.85 24.32
C LEU A 189 5.19 12.91 25.41
N ASN A 190 6.25 12.16 25.11
CA ASN A 190 6.76 11.12 26.03
C ASN A 190 7.71 11.66 27.11
N PHE A 191 8.38 12.79 26.84
CA PHE A 191 9.40 13.38 27.71
C PHE A 191 9.20 14.88 27.97
N ASN A 192 8.17 15.53 27.43
CA ASN A 192 7.77 16.90 27.82
C ASN A 192 8.96 17.89 27.82
N LEU A 193 9.14 18.61 28.93
CA LEU A 193 10.28 19.50 29.17
C LEU A 193 11.65 18.79 29.08
N VAL A 194 11.75 17.51 29.45
CA VAL A 194 13.02 16.75 29.42
C VAL A 194 13.52 16.59 27.98
N ALA A 195 12.63 16.45 26.99
CA ALA A 195 13.03 16.43 25.58
C ALA A 195 13.72 17.75 25.17
N LEU A 196 13.18 18.88 25.59
CA LEU A 196 13.75 20.21 25.30
C LEU A 196 15.09 20.42 26.02
N LEU A 197 15.17 20.01 27.28
CA LEU A 197 16.38 20.11 28.10
C LEU A 197 17.52 19.21 27.59
N ALA A 198 17.20 18.14 26.87
CA ALA A 198 18.23 17.28 26.30
C ALA A 198 18.99 17.97 25.14
N LEU A 199 18.36 18.82 24.33
CA LEU A 199 18.94 19.43 23.13
C LEU A 199 20.26 20.20 23.36
N PRO A 200 20.40 21.08 24.38
CA PRO A 200 21.64 21.82 24.62
C PRO A 200 22.73 21.03 25.37
N ALA A 201 22.55 19.74 25.66
CA ALA A 201 23.52 19.00 26.47
C ALA A 201 24.89 18.84 25.77
N LEU A 202 24.90 18.68 24.44
CA LEU A 202 26.14 18.55 23.67
C LEU A 202 27.08 19.76 23.84
N PRO A 203 26.67 21.02 23.58
CA PRO A 203 27.52 22.19 23.82
C PRO A 203 27.90 22.36 25.29
N CYS A 204 27.04 21.98 26.24
CA CYS A 204 27.37 22.00 27.68
C CYS A 204 28.51 21.01 28.03
N CYS A 205 28.59 19.90 27.31
CA CYS A 205 29.55 18.82 27.57
C CYS A 205 30.82 18.85 26.70
N LEU A 206 30.97 19.78 25.75
CA LEU A 206 32.17 19.90 24.89
C LEU A 206 33.47 20.04 25.69
N ARG A 207 33.41 20.62 26.90
CA ARG A 207 34.57 20.74 27.80
C ARG A 207 34.97 19.44 28.51
N ARG A 208 34.10 18.42 28.51
CA ARG A 208 34.34 17.10 29.12
C ARG A 208 34.20 16.01 28.06
N ARG A 209 35.29 15.73 27.34
CA ARG A 209 35.35 14.77 26.21
C ARG A 209 34.71 13.41 26.51
N GLN A 210 34.82 12.91 27.74
CA GLN A 210 34.20 11.64 28.15
C GLN A 210 32.67 11.70 28.20
N HIS A 211 32.10 12.81 28.65
CA HIS A 211 30.64 13.00 28.66
C HIS A 211 30.09 13.17 27.25
N ALA A 212 30.81 13.91 26.40
CA ALA A 212 30.43 14.09 25.00
C ALA A 212 30.34 12.75 24.24
N ILE A 213 31.28 11.81 24.46
CA ILE A 213 31.25 10.47 23.83
C ILE A 213 30.01 9.68 24.24
N VAL A 214 29.52 9.86 25.47
CA VAL A 214 28.36 9.13 26.00
C VAL A 214 27.04 9.65 25.42
N ILE A 215 26.90 10.97 25.24
CA ILE A 215 25.64 11.56 24.77
C ILE A 215 25.56 11.76 23.26
N LEU A 216 26.70 11.88 22.57
CA LEU A 216 26.77 12.06 21.11
C LEU A 216 25.98 11.01 20.30
N PRO A 217 26.01 9.70 20.63
CA PRO A 217 25.30 8.69 19.86
C PRO A 217 23.79 8.92 19.78
N MET A 218 23.18 9.49 20.83
CA MET A 218 21.76 9.86 20.83
C MET A 218 21.44 10.85 19.71
N TYR A 219 22.25 11.91 19.57
CA TYR A 219 22.05 12.94 18.53
C TYR A 219 22.27 12.40 17.13
N ILE A 220 23.31 11.57 16.93
CA ILE A 220 23.58 10.94 15.64
C ILE A 220 22.39 10.06 15.23
N THR A 221 21.92 9.22 16.14
CA THR A 221 20.81 8.30 15.90
C THR A 221 19.52 9.06 15.63
N LEU A 222 19.21 10.08 16.44
CA LEU A 222 18.02 10.92 16.25
C LEU A 222 18.04 11.65 14.91
N ALA A 223 19.20 12.22 14.52
CA ALA A 223 19.36 12.89 13.23
C ALA A 223 19.23 11.92 12.05
N MET A 224 19.75 10.70 12.18
CA MET A 224 19.61 9.66 11.17
C MET A 224 18.14 9.26 11.00
N PHE A 225 17.46 8.89 12.09
CA PHE A 225 16.05 8.47 12.03
C PHE A 225 15.12 9.59 11.55
N THR A 226 15.36 10.85 11.93
CA THR A 226 14.54 11.97 11.46
C THR A 226 14.59 12.14 9.94
N LYS A 227 15.70 11.75 9.29
CA LYS A 227 15.86 11.81 7.83
C LYS A 227 15.23 10.64 7.08
N MET A 228 14.91 9.54 7.76
CA MET A 228 14.26 8.38 7.13
C MET A 228 12.79 8.70 6.85
N ALA A 229 12.25 8.23 5.73
CA ALA A 229 10.85 8.47 5.35
C ALA A 229 9.89 7.70 6.29
N HIS A 230 10.10 6.40 6.44
CA HIS A 230 9.46 5.59 7.48
C HIS A 230 9.93 5.94 8.91
N LYS A 231 8.99 6.07 9.85
CA LYS A 231 9.26 6.41 11.26
C LYS A 231 8.31 5.65 12.18
N GLU A 232 8.83 5.18 13.31
CA GLU A 232 8.04 4.53 14.35
C GLU A 232 8.53 4.91 15.74
N GLU A 233 7.61 5.12 16.68
CA GLU A 233 7.96 5.45 18.07
C GLU A 233 8.92 4.44 18.70
N ARG A 234 8.73 3.14 18.45
CA ARG A 234 9.54 2.08 19.05
C ARG A 234 11.04 2.19 18.73
N PHE A 235 11.43 2.82 17.60
CA PHE A 235 12.84 3.05 17.27
C PHE A 235 13.51 4.05 18.22
N LEU A 236 12.74 4.95 18.85
CA LEU A 236 13.27 5.90 19.83
C LEU A 236 13.60 5.27 21.19
N THR A 237 13.08 4.08 21.50
CA THR A 237 13.22 3.40 22.80
C THR A 237 14.68 3.34 23.29
N MET A 238 15.62 3.03 22.39
CA MET A 238 17.04 2.91 22.75
C MET A 238 17.73 4.26 23.01
N LEU A 239 17.12 5.39 22.62
CA LEU A 239 17.64 6.74 22.87
C LEU A 239 17.25 7.25 24.27
N TYR A 240 16.15 6.74 24.85
CA TYR A 240 15.55 7.27 26.09
C TYR A 240 16.52 7.38 27.28
N PRO A 241 17.43 6.40 27.52
CA PRO A 241 18.39 6.54 28.61
C PRO A 241 19.36 7.72 28.45
N LEU A 242 19.88 7.90 27.23
CA LEU A 242 20.81 8.98 26.93
C LEU A 242 20.12 10.34 26.82
N LEU A 243 18.83 10.36 26.47
CA LEU A 243 17.97 11.55 26.53
C LEU A 243 17.82 12.04 27.97
N CYS A 244 17.49 11.14 28.90
CA CYS A 244 17.38 11.46 30.32
C CYS A 244 18.70 11.95 30.91
N LEU A 245 19.82 11.29 30.58
CA LEU A 245 21.15 11.73 31.00
C LEU A 245 21.52 13.11 30.42
N SER A 246 21.22 13.34 29.15
CA SER A 246 21.49 14.63 28.48
C SER A 246 20.73 15.77 29.16
N ALA A 247 19.44 15.58 29.42
CA ALA A 247 18.64 16.55 30.15
C ALA A 247 19.17 16.79 31.57
N ALA A 248 19.56 15.73 32.30
CA ALA A 248 20.15 15.84 33.63
C ALA A 248 21.46 16.65 33.63
N MET A 249 22.32 16.46 32.62
CA MET A 249 23.55 17.24 32.44
C MET A 249 23.26 18.73 32.16
N THR A 250 22.26 19.02 31.32
CA THR A 250 21.82 20.41 31.07
C THR A 250 21.30 21.06 32.35
N VAL A 251 20.40 20.38 33.08
CA VAL A 251 19.84 20.89 34.34
C VAL A 251 20.93 21.13 35.36
N ASP A 252 21.87 20.18 35.54
CA ASP A 252 23.03 20.35 36.42
C ASP A 252 23.85 21.60 36.10
N THR A 253 24.08 21.84 34.80
CA THR A 253 24.82 23.01 34.31
C THR A 253 24.06 24.32 34.57
N LEU A 254 22.74 24.33 34.32
CA LEU A 254 21.88 25.48 34.61
C LEU A 254 21.85 25.80 36.10
N LEU A 255 21.68 24.78 36.94
CA LEU A 255 21.67 24.91 38.39
C LEU A 255 23.01 25.42 38.93
N ALA A 256 24.15 24.95 38.38
CA ALA A 256 25.47 25.50 38.71
C ALA A 256 25.61 26.98 38.31
N GLY A 257 25.01 27.38 37.18
CA GLY A 257 24.91 28.78 36.76
C GLY A 257 24.10 29.62 37.75
N VAL A 258 22.94 29.13 38.19
CA VAL A 258 22.10 29.80 39.20
C VAL A 258 22.84 29.93 40.53
N GLU A 259 23.52 28.87 40.99
CA GLU A 259 24.33 28.94 42.21
C GLU A 259 25.38 30.05 42.14
N LYS A 260 26.03 30.20 40.98
CA LYS A 260 27.02 31.25 40.73
C LYS A 260 26.38 32.64 40.72
N VAL A 261 25.25 32.82 40.04
CA VAL A 261 24.53 34.10 39.99
C VAL A 261 24.02 34.52 41.37
N VAL A 262 23.39 33.60 42.12
CA VAL A 262 22.92 33.85 43.49
C VAL A 262 24.08 34.22 44.40
N SER A 263 25.23 33.55 44.27
CA SER A 263 26.43 33.88 45.05
C SER A 263 27.02 35.26 44.69
N LEU A 264 26.84 35.73 43.44
CA LEU A 264 27.28 37.06 43.00
C LEU A 264 26.32 38.17 43.42
N LEU A 265 25.02 37.89 43.48
CA LEU A 265 23.99 38.85 43.89
C LEU A 265 23.95 39.07 45.41
N LEU A 266 24.28 38.06 46.21
CA LEU A 266 24.26 38.10 47.68
C LEU A 266 25.61 38.50 48.30
N ARG A 267 26.39 39.34 47.61
CA ARG A 267 27.78 39.63 47.95
C ARG A 267 27.89 40.49 49.22
N GLU A 268 28.23 39.90 50.38
CA GLU A 268 28.72 40.62 51.57
C GLU A 268 29.33 39.69 52.67
N ASP A 269 30.42 40.19 53.30
CA ASP A 269 31.22 39.77 54.47
C ASP A 269 31.55 38.28 54.76
N ASP A 270 32.79 38.04 55.24
CA ASP A 270 33.40 36.72 55.44
C ASP A 270 32.60 35.75 56.34
N ALA A 271 31.85 36.27 57.32
CA ALA A 271 31.01 35.46 58.21
C ALA A 271 29.70 34.98 57.55
N SER A 272 29.27 35.61 56.45
CA SER A 272 28.07 35.28 55.66
C SER A 272 28.33 34.27 54.55
N CYS A 273 29.59 33.97 54.24
CA CYS A 273 29.99 33.09 53.13
C CYS A 273 29.37 31.67 53.24
N THR A 274 29.27 31.13 54.46
CA THR A 274 28.56 29.85 54.70
C THR A 274 27.05 29.97 54.55
N ARG A 275 26.45 31.13 54.87
CA ARG A 275 25.02 31.39 54.71
C ARG A 275 24.64 31.57 53.24
N THR A 276 25.43 32.32 52.47
CA THR A 276 25.22 32.56 51.03
C THR A 276 25.40 31.29 50.19
N TRP A 277 26.39 30.46 50.53
CA TRP A 277 26.56 29.13 49.94
C TRP A 277 25.39 28.18 50.29
N ARG A 278 24.91 28.18 51.54
CA ARG A 278 23.72 27.40 51.92
C ARG A 278 22.48 27.87 51.17
N THR A 279 22.26 29.19 51.05
CA THR A 279 21.10 29.72 50.31
C THR A 279 21.17 29.40 48.82
N SER A 280 22.33 29.49 48.17
CA SER A 280 22.46 29.15 46.74
C SER A 280 22.20 27.67 46.49
N LYS A 281 22.66 26.79 47.38
CA LYS A 281 22.34 25.35 47.34
C LYS A 281 20.87 25.05 47.58
N VAL A 282 20.21 25.73 48.54
CA VAL A 282 18.77 25.58 48.77
C VAL A 282 17.96 25.99 47.54
N VAL A 283 18.26 27.16 46.94
CA VAL A 283 17.57 27.64 45.72
C VAL A 283 17.76 26.67 44.56
N SER A 284 18.99 26.20 44.34
CA SER A 284 19.32 25.18 43.32
C SER A 284 18.56 23.87 43.55
N SER A 285 18.49 23.37 44.78
CA SER A 285 17.74 22.17 45.12
C SER A 285 16.22 22.34 44.95
N LEU A 286 15.66 23.49 45.30
CA LEU A 286 14.24 23.79 45.09
C LEU A 286 13.90 23.87 43.60
N MET A 287 14.76 24.49 42.79
CA MET A 287 14.59 24.57 41.34
C MET A 287 14.73 23.19 40.68
N ALA A 288 15.67 22.36 41.14
CA ALA A 288 15.79 20.96 40.70
C ALA A 288 14.52 20.16 41.05
N ALA A 289 14.02 20.28 42.29
CA ALA A 289 12.81 19.62 42.73
C ALA A 289 11.57 20.08 41.94
N ALA A 290 11.46 21.38 41.66
CA ALA A 290 10.38 21.92 40.82
C ALA A 290 10.44 21.36 39.40
N CYS A 291 11.63 21.30 38.78
CA CYS A 291 11.83 20.70 37.46
C CYS A 291 11.41 19.23 37.43
N VAL A 292 11.84 18.44 38.42
CA VAL A 292 11.46 17.02 38.54
C VAL A 292 9.96 16.88 38.80
N MET A 293 9.37 17.72 39.65
CA MET A 293 7.95 17.67 39.98
C MET A 293 7.08 17.98 38.75
N VAL A 294 7.37 19.05 38.02
CA VAL A 294 6.65 19.42 36.79
C VAL A 294 6.75 18.28 35.77
N PHE A 295 7.95 17.72 35.57
CA PHE A 295 8.14 16.59 34.67
C PHE A 295 7.36 15.35 35.12
N ALA A 296 7.48 14.96 36.39
CA ALA A 296 6.85 13.77 36.92
C ALA A 296 5.32 13.87 36.89
N VAL A 297 4.74 15.00 37.28
CA VAL A 297 3.30 15.21 37.23
C VAL A 297 2.79 15.10 35.79
N THR A 298 3.44 15.78 34.84
CA THR A 298 3.03 15.75 33.43
C THR A 298 3.17 14.35 32.83
N SER A 299 4.30 13.68 33.08
CA SER A 299 4.57 12.35 32.53
C SER A 299 3.70 11.25 33.15
N VAL A 300 3.50 11.27 34.47
CA VAL A 300 2.60 10.31 35.16
C VAL A 300 1.14 10.56 34.76
N SER A 301 0.72 11.83 34.63
CA SER A 301 -0.61 12.17 34.12
C SER A 301 -0.83 11.58 32.72
N ARG A 302 0.17 11.68 31.83
CA ARG A 302 0.09 11.07 30.51
C ARG A 302 0.02 9.54 30.58
N SER A 303 0.86 8.89 31.39
CA SER A 303 0.81 7.43 31.53
C SER A 303 -0.52 6.95 32.11
N ALA A 304 -1.11 7.71 33.04
CA ALA A 304 -2.46 7.46 33.55
C ALA A 304 -3.51 7.64 32.44
N ALA A 305 -3.44 8.71 31.65
CA ALA A 305 -4.33 8.93 30.52
C ALA A 305 -4.24 7.79 29.50
N LEU A 306 -3.02 7.35 29.14
CA LEU A 306 -2.80 6.21 28.24
C LEU A 306 -3.40 4.92 28.81
N HIS A 307 -3.32 4.71 30.12
CA HIS A 307 -3.94 3.56 30.77
C HIS A 307 -5.47 3.63 30.72
N PHE A 308 -6.07 4.72 31.19
CA PHE A 308 -7.53 4.82 31.31
C PHE A 308 -8.24 4.91 29.97
N HIS A 309 -7.67 5.62 28.99
CA HIS A 309 -8.33 5.86 27.70
C HIS A 309 -8.11 4.76 26.67
N PHE A 310 -7.12 3.87 26.86
CA PHE A 310 -6.81 2.79 25.92
C PHE A 310 -6.92 1.38 26.52
N MET A 311 -7.46 1.22 27.74
CA MET A 311 -7.68 -0.11 28.34
C MET A 311 -8.91 -0.84 27.80
N ALA A 312 -9.82 -0.16 27.08
CA ALA A 312 -11.09 -0.73 26.65
C ALA A 312 -10.95 -2.04 25.84
N PRO A 313 -10.04 -2.17 24.85
CA PRO A 313 -9.84 -3.44 24.17
C PRO A 313 -9.49 -4.57 25.15
N LEU A 314 -8.52 -4.35 26.05
CA LEU A 314 -8.12 -5.37 27.03
C LEU A 314 -9.29 -5.82 27.93
N GLN A 315 -10.15 -4.88 28.36
CA GLN A 315 -11.31 -5.19 29.20
C GLN A 315 -12.39 -5.97 28.44
N VAL A 316 -12.65 -5.63 27.17
CA VAL A 316 -13.60 -6.35 26.32
C VAL A 316 -13.16 -7.80 26.14
N TYR A 317 -11.90 -8.03 25.77
CA TYR A 317 -11.37 -9.40 25.58
C TYR A 317 -11.23 -10.18 26.89
N GLU A 318 -10.94 -9.53 28.03
CA GLU A 318 -10.95 -10.17 29.35
C GLU A 318 -12.35 -10.69 29.71
N LYS A 319 -13.40 -9.89 29.45
CA LYS A 319 -14.78 -10.33 29.69
C LYS A 319 -15.17 -11.47 28.76
N LEU A 320 -14.79 -11.40 27.49
CA LEU A 320 -15.00 -12.47 26.52
C LEU A 320 -14.36 -13.78 27.01
N TYR A 321 -13.11 -13.69 27.48
CA TYR A 321 -12.39 -14.84 28.03
C TYR A 321 -13.08 -15.42 29.28
N ARG A 322 -13.54 -14.57 30.21
CA ARG A 322 -14.24 -15.01 31.43
C ARG A 322 -15.59 -15.67 31.14
N HIS A 323 -16.41 -15.05 30.28
CA HIS A 323 -17.70 -15.63 29.85
C HIS A 323 -17.51 -16.94 29.09
N GLY A 324 -16.41 -17.06 28.34
CA GLY A 324 -16.06 -18.30 27.66
C GLY A 324 -15.56 -19.43 28.55
N SER A 325 -15.14 -19.10 29.78
CA SER A 325 -14.71 -20.08 30.78
C SER A 325 -15.87 -20.68 31.57
N ASP A 326 -17.07 -20.08 31.53
CA ASP A 326 -18.29 -20.66 32.11
C ASP A 326 -18.83 -21.75 31.17
N ALA A 327 -18.41 -22.98 31.47
CA ALA A 327 -18.45 -24.18 30.61
C ALA A 327 -19.83 -24.66 30.11
N LEU A 328 -20.93 -23.98 30.43
CA LEU A 328 -22.29 -24.42 30.08
C LEU A 328 -22.92 -23.68 28.89
N SER A 329 -22.41 -22.50 28.52
CA SER A 329 -22.99 -21.67 27.45
C SER A 329 -22.05 -21.44 26.27
N PHE A 330 -20.73 -21.39 26.50
CA PHE A 330 -19.79 -21.05 25.43
C PHE A 330 -19.54 -22.15 24.39
N PRO A 331 -19.46 -23.46 24.73
CA PRO A 331 -19.31 -24.52 23.74
C PRO A 331 -20.49 -24.58 22.74
N ALA A 332 -21.69 -24.21 23.19
CA ALA A 332 -22.87 -24.15 22.32
C ALA A 332 -22.81 -23.00 21.31
N ILE A 333 -22.12 -21.91 21.64
CA ILE A 333 -21.93 -20.72 20.78
C ILE A 333 -20.70 -20.92 19.87
N ALA A 334 -19.58 -21.43 20.41
CA ALA A 334 -18.35 -21.67 19.66
C ALA A 334 -18.49 -22.81 18.64
N GLY A 335 -19.36 -23.80 18.88
CA GLY A 335 -19.67 -24.85 17.91
C GLY A 335 -20.47 -24.37 16.68
N GLN A 336 -20.85 -23.08 16.61
CA GLN A 336 -21.66 -22.50 15.54
C GLN A 336 -20.93 -21.46 14.68
N GLY A 337 -19.76 -20.95 15.10
CA GLY A 337 -19.04 -19.90 14.37
C GLY A 337 -17.86 -19.27 15.14
N GLY A 338 -17.12 -18.38 14.47
CA GLY A 338 -15.90 -17.75 15.01
C GLY A 338 -16.11 -16.41 15.72
N LEU A 339 -15.03 -15.87 16.31
CA LEU A 339 -14.95 -14.49 16.78
C LEU A 339 -14.46 -13.60 15.65
N CYS A 340 -15.32 -12.71 15.16
CA CYS A 340 -15.01 -11.80 14.09
C CYS A 340 -14.57 -10.42 14.62
N VAL A 341 -13.56 -9.86 13.98
CA VAL A 341 -13.05 -8.51 14.26
C VAL A 341 -13.07 -7.69 12.98
N GLY A 342 -13.66 -6.50 13.05
CA GLY A 342 -13.76 -5.56 11.94
C GLY A 342 -12.82 -4.38 12.10
N LYS A 343 -13.38 -3.21 12.44
CA LYS A 343 -12.67 -1.92 12.47
C LYS A 343 -11.51 -1.88 13.48
N GLU A 344 -11.52 -2.79 14.45
CA GLU A 344 -10.60 -2.82 15.59
C GLU A 344 -9.45 -3.84 15.46
N TRP A 345 -9.20 -4.35 14.25
CA TRP A 345 -8.26 -5.45 14.01
C TRP A 345 -6.82 -5.17 14.50
N TYR A 346 -6.40 -3.89 14.60
CA TYR A 346 -5.04 -3.52 14.97
C TYR A 346 -4.82 -3.25 16.46
N ARG A 347 -5.85 -2.99 17.28
CA ARG A 347 -5.65 -2.85 18.75
C ARG A 347 -5.68 -4.19 19.48
N PHE A 348 -6.29 -5.21 18.89
CA PHE A 348 -6.25 -6.57 19.43
C PHE A 348 -5.71 -7.58 18.39
N PRO A 349 -4.40 -7.85 18.40
CA PRO A 349 -3.75 -8.47 17.26
C PRO A 349 -3.61 -9.99 17.36
N SER A 350 -4.24 -10.68 18.32
CA SER A 350 -3.90 -12.09 18.58
C SER A 350 -5.00 -12.94 19.19
N SER A 351 -5.14 -14.17 18.68
CA SER A 351 -5.95 -15.22 19.30
C SER A 351 -5.41 -15.70 20.66
N PHE A 352 -4.24 -15.23 21.11
CA PHE A 352 -3.57 -15.65 22.34
C PHE A 352 -4.38 -15.40 23.63
N PHE A 353 -5.32 -14.46 23.64
CA PHE A 353 -6.19 -14.22 24.81
C PHE A 353 -7.60 -14.79 24.63
N LEU A 354 -7.84 -15.60 23.60
CA LEU A 354 -9.11 -16.30 23.40
C LEU A 354 -9.13 -17.65 24.13
N PRO A 355 -10.31 -18.14 24.54
CA PRO A 355 -10.41 -19.46 25.15
C PRO A 355 -9.87 -20.55 24.23
N SER A 356 -8.89 -21.31 24.70
CA SER A 356 -8.35 -22.49 24.02
C SER A 356 -8.43 -23.71 24.93
N SER A 357 -9.27 -24.68 24.59
CA SER A 357 -9.24 -26.02 25.21
C SER A 357 -8.44 -26.99 24.32
N GLU A 358 -8.05 -28.15 24.84
CA GLU A 358 -7.38 -29.18 24.03
C GLU A 358 -8.27 -29.75 22.90
N ALA A 359 -9.58 -29.49 22.93
CA ALA A 359 -10.55 -29.97 21.96
C ALA A 359 -11.01 -28.88 20.96
N GLU A 360 -11.10 -27.61 21.37
CA GLU A 360 -11.65 -26.53 20.55
C GLU A 360 -10.98 -25.17 20.88
N THR A 361 -10.47 -24.49 19.86
CA THR A 361 -10.03 -23.10 19.90
C THR A 361 -11.05 -22.24 19.17
N LEU A 362 -11.57 -21.19 19.81
CA LEU A 362 -12.43 -20.22 19.13
C LEU A 362 -11.61 -19.54 18.01
N PRO A 363 -11.97 -19.71 16.72
CA PRO A 363 -11.19 -19.14 15.64
C PRO A 363 -11.37 -17.62 15.62
N LEU A 364 -10.25 -16.90 15.54
CA LEU A 364 -10.22 -15.45 15.29
C LEU A 364 -10.34 -15.23 13.78
N LEU A 365 -11.44 -14.62 13.36
CA LEU A 365 -11.78 -14.33 11.98
C LEU A 365 -11.83 -12.82 11.75
N TRP A 366 -11.72 -12.41 10.50
CA TRP A 366 -11.76 -11.01 10.12
C TRP A 366 -13.00 -10.73 9.29
N VAL A 367 -13.76 -9.71 9.63
CA VAL A 367 -14.85 -9.22 8.76
C VAL A 367 -14.35 -8.07 7.92
N ASN A 368 -14.98 -7.88 6.76
CA ASN A 368 -14.62 -6.81 5.86
C ASN A 368 -14.88 -5.46 6.53
N SER A 369 -13.83 -4.66 6.71
CA SER A 369 -13.88 -3.29 7.24
C SER A 369 -13.06 -2.37 6.32
N SER A 370 -12.91 -1.08 6.66
CA SER A 370 -12.15 -0.10 5.84
C SER A 370 -10.66 -0.38 5.67
N PHE A 371 -10.12 -1.39 6.36
CA PHE A 371 -8.73 -1.77 6.20
C PHE A 371 -8.51 -2.61 4.93
N ASP A 372 -7.84 -2.03 3.95
CA ASP A 372 -7.48 -2.69 2.68
C ASP A 372 -6.04 -3.22 2.63
N GLY A 373 -5.44 -3.50 3.79
CA GLY A 373 -4.12 -4.12 3.90
C GLY A 373 -4.19 -5.65 4.06
N GLN A 374 -3.02 -6.29 4.15
CA GLN A 374 -2.95 -7.73 4.38
C GLN A 374 -3.18 -8.05 5.87
N LEU A 375 -4.26 -8.79 6.17
CA LEU A 375 -4.55 -9.26 7.53
C LEU A 375 -3.82 -10.56 7.89
N PRO A 376 -3.53 -10.80 9.18
CA PRO A 376 -2.82 -12.00 9.64
C PRO A 376 -3.57 -13.31 9.31
N ARG A 377 -2.80 -14.34 8.93
CA ARG A 377 -3.28 -15.73 8.81
C ARG A 377 -2.87 -16.54 10.04
N PRO A 378 -3.68 -17.51 10.48
CA PRO A 378 -3.21 -18.53 11.42
C PRO A 378 -1.99 -19.28 10.85
N PHE A 379 -0.97 -19.48 11.69
CA PHE A 379 0.14 -20.36 11.38
C PHE A 379 -0.35 -21.82 11.35
N ALA A 380 0.31 -22.66 10.54
CA ALA A 380 0.10 -24.10 10.60
C ALA A 380 0.46 -24.63 12.00
N ALA A 381 -0.10 -25.79 12.36
CA ALA A 381 0.22 -26.43 13.62
C ALA A 381 1.73 -26.67 13.76
N TRP A 382 2.19 -26.76 15.01
CA TRP A 382 3.57 -27.16 15.26
C TRP A 382 3.78 -28.61 14.78
N PRO A 383 4.91 -28.91 14.12
CA PRO A 383 6.05 -28.04 13.85
C PRO A 383 6.01 -27.29 12.50
N GLU A 384 5.09 -27.64 11.60
CA GLU A 384 5.01 -27.13 10.23
C GLU A 384 4.94 -25.61 10.15
N GLY A 385 4.27 -24.97 11.12
CA GLY A 385 4.15 -23.51 11.21
C GLY A 385 5.48 -22.75 11.31
N LEU A 386 6.59 -23.42 11.63
CA LEU A 386 7.90 -22.79 11.69
C LEU A 386 8.51 -22.52 10.31
N TRP A 387 8.35 -23.43 9.34
CA TRP A 387 9.05 -23.35 8.06
C TRP A 387 8.11 -23.29 6.85
N GLN A 388 6.84 -23.62 7.02
CA GLN A 388 5.87 -23.53 5.94
C GLN A 388 5.60 -22.06 5.64
N VAL A 389 6.00 -21.61 4.45
CA VAL A 389 5.60 -20.30 3.93
C VAL A 389 4.08 -20.32 3.72
N PRO A 390 3.30 -19.50 4.43
CA PRO A 390 1.86 -19.51 4.27
C PRO A 390 1.51 -19.09 2.84
N PRO A 391 0.59 -19.79 2.16
CA PRO A 391 0.13 -19.34 0.86
C PRO A 391 -0.66 -18.04 1.01
N ASP A 392 -0.80 -17.32 -0.10
CA ASP A 392 -1.61 -16.10 -0.16
C ASP A 392 -1.04 -14.98 0.75
N MET A 393 0.28 -14.96 0.95
CA MET A 393 1.03 -13.84 1.56
C MET A 393 1.65 -13.02 0.43
N ASN A 394 1.53 -11.68 0.50
CA ASN A 394 2.10 -10.79 -0.51
C ASN A 394 3.09 -9.81 0.14
N ASP A 395 4.12 -9.42 -0.61
CA ASP A 395 5.21 -8.55 -0.15
C ASP A 395 4.90 -7.05 -0.29
N ARG A 396 3.62 -6.70 -0.50
CA ARG A 396 3.16 -5.34 -0.80
C ARG A 396 2.06 -4.83 0.13
N ASN A 397 1.77 -5.55 1.23
CA ASN A 397 0.67 -5.24 2.14
C ASN A 397 -0.68 -5.04 1.41
N LEU A 398 -0.89 -5.73 0.29
CA LEU A 398 -2.13 -5.68 -0.46
C LEU A 398 -3.20 -6.50 0.27
N ARG A 399 -4.45 -6.05 0.21
CA ARG A 399 -5.60 -6.81 0.67
C ARG A 399 -5.57 -8.25 0.16
N GLU A 400 -5.75 -9.20 1.08
CA GLU A 400 -5.87 -10.63 0.76
C GLU A 400 -7.30 -11.10 1.04
N PRO A 401 -8.14 -11.31 0.00
CA PRO A 401 -9.55 -11.66 0.15
C PRO A 401 -9.79 -12.92 0.98
N SER A 402 -8.87 -13.90 0.93
CA SER A 402 -8.96 -15.14 1.72
C SER A 402 -8.85 -14.95 3.23
N ARG A 403 -8.62 -13.73 3.73
CA ARG A 403 -8.61 -13.40 5.17
C ARG A 403 -9.99 -13.02 5.70
N TYR A 404 -10.92 -12.64 4.84
CA TYR A 404 -12.21 -12.08 5.25
C TYR A 404 -13.30 -13.16 5.26
N HIS A 405 -14.15 -13.11 6.27
CA HIS A 405 -15.31 -13.96 6.48
C HIS A 405 -16.58 -13.12 6.47
N HIS A 406 -17.71 -13.74 6.13
CA HIS A 406 -19.02 -13.09 6.23
C HIS A 406 -19.48 -13.03 7.70
N GLU A 407 -20.19 -11.97 8.09
CA GLU A 407 -20.71 -11.81 9.45
C GLU A 407 -21.63 -12.97 9.88
N GLU A 408 -22.29 -13.64 8.93
CA GLU A 408 -23.13 -14.82 9.16
C GLU A 408 -22.35 -16.06 9.64
N GLU A 409 -21.03 -16.11 9.39
CA GLU A 409 -20.13 -17.17 9.85
C GLU A 409 -19.61 -16.92 11.28
N CYS A 410 -19.96 -15.75 11.84
CA CYS A 410 -19.51 -15.29 13.14
C CYS A 410 -20.59 -15.55 14.18
N SER A 411 -20.19 -16.08 15.35
CA SER A 411 -21.09 -16.14 16.51
C SER A 411 -20.87 -14.98 17.47
N LEU A 412 -19.74 -14.30 17.32
CA LEU A 412 -19.32 -13.18 18.15
C LEU A 412 -18.66 -12.13 17.26
N LEU A 413 -18.95 -10.86 17.52
CA LEU A 413 -18.38 -9.72 16.81
C LEU A 413 -17.79 -8.73 17.81
N VAL A 414 -16.56 -8.29 17.55
CA VAL A 414 -15.93 -7.16 18.25
C VAL A 414 -15.75 -6.03 17.24
N ASP A 415 -16.37 -4.89 17.52
CA ASP A 415 -16.31 -3.70 16.68
C ASP A 415 -16.07 -2.43 17.51
N LEU A 416 -15.63 -1.36 16.83
CA LEU A 416 -15.47 -0.02 17.40
C LEU A 416 -16.52 0.90 16.79
N VAL A 417 -17.25 1.64 17.62
CA VAL A 417 -18.26 2.62 17.18
C VAL A 417 -17.84 4.02 17.63
N LEU A 418 -17.45 4.86 16.68
CA LEU A 418 -17.11 6.29 16.85
C LEU A 418 -18.22 7.18 16.24
N GLN A 419 -18.32 8.45 16.67
CA GLN A 419 -19.40 9.34 16.22
C GLN A 419 -19.28 9.75 14.75
N ASP A 420 -18.07 10.02 14.28
CA ASP A 420 -17.78 10.49 12.92
C ASP A 420 -17.33 9.37 11.96
N GLN A 421 -17.56 8.10 12.31
CA GLN A 421 -17.15 6.99 11.45
C GLN A 421 -18.04 6.87 10.21
N LYS A 422 -17.43 6.52 9.07
CA LYS A 422 -18.15 6.37 7.79
C LYS A 422 -18.88 5.04 7.68
N GLU A 423 -18.41 4.02 8.40
CA GLU A 423 -18.92 2.66 8.38
C GLU A 423 -20.07 2.48 9.37
N GLU A 424 -21.15 1.84 8.91
CA GLU A 424 -22.32 1.59 9.74
C GLU A 424 -21.97 0.75 10.98
N PRO A 425 -22.61 1.02 12.14
CA PRO A 425 -22.47 0.16 13.32
C PRO A 425 -23.12 -1.21 13.07
N PRO A 426 -22.77 -2.25 13.85
CA PRO A 426 -23.42 -3.56 13.76
C PRO A 426 -24.94 -3.44 13.91
N ASP A 427 -25.69 -4.15 13.05
CA ASP A 427 -27.16 -4.08 13.05
C ASP A 427 -27.75 -4.68 14.35
N SER A 428 -28.42 -3.83 15.12
CA SER A 428 -29.11 -4.22 16.36
C SER A 428 -30.26 -5.22 16.15
N ALA A 429 -30.71 -5.45 14.92
CA ALA A 429 -31.72 -6.47 14.60
C ALA A 429 -31.11 -7.89 14.49
N THR A 430 -29.80 -7.99 14.22
CA THR A 430 -29.07 -9.27 14.06
C THR A 430 -28.14 -9.55 15.24
N TRP A 431 -27.57 -8.51 15.85
CA TRP A 431 -26.60 -8.61 16.93
C TRP A 431 -27.15 -8.06 18.26
N GLU A 432 -26.94 -8.81 19.35
CA GLU A 432 -27.23 -8.36 20.71
C GLU A 432 -25.95 -7.82 21.38
N GLU A 433 -26.00 -6.60 21.93
CA GLU A 433 -24.86 -6.03 22.65
C GLU A 433 -24.60 -6.79 23.96
N MET A 434 -23.51 -7.57 24.00
CA MET A 434 -23.10 -8.25 25.22
C MET A 434 -22.34 -7.34 26.19
N HIS A 435 -21.44 -6.49 25.65
CA HIS A 435 -20.62 -5.61 26.45
C HIS A 435 -20.00 -4.47 25.64
N CYS A 436 -20.18 -3.24 26.12
CA CYS A 436 -19.53 -2.04 25.59
C CYS A 436 -18.59 -1.39 26.63
N GLN A 437 -17.50 -0.80 26.15
CA GLN A 437 -16.55 -0.02 26.97
C GLN A 437 -16.26 1.33 26.29
N PRO A 438 -16.17 2.43 27.06
CA PRO A 438 -15.80 3.73 26.52
C PRO A 438 -14.39 3.68 25.89
N PHE A 439 -14.26 4.21 24.67
CA PHE A 439 -13.00 4.35 23.96
C PHE A 439 -12.77 5.83 23.61
N LEU A 440 -11.51 6.27 23.61
CA LEU A 440 -11.17 7.66 23.26
C LEU A 440 -11.30 7.90 21.76
N ASP A 441 -12.22 8.77 21.37
CA ASP A 441 -12.34 9.28 20.01
C ASP A 441 -11.35 10.44 19.80
N SER A 442 -10.57 10.41 18.72
CA SER A 442 -9.66 11.50 18.38
C SER A 442 -10.30 12.63 17.57
N SER A 443 -11.52 12.41 17.05
CA SER A 443 -12.29 13.38 16.26
C SER A 443 -13.04 14.38 17.15
N GLU A 444 -13.51 13.94 18.31
CA GLU A 444 -14.08 14.79 19.35
C GLU A 444 -13.02 15.13 20.42
N ASP A 445 -12.84 16.42 20.72
CA ASP A 445 -12.05 16.96 21.82
C ASP A 445 -10.52 16.84 21.81
N CYS A 446 -9.88 17.81 21.14
CA CYS A 446 -8.47 18.15 21.30
C CYS A 446 -8.10 18.68 22.72
N ALA A 447 -9.07 18.80 23.64
CA ALA A 447 -8.92 19.38 24.98
C ALA A 447 -8.84 18.34 26.12
N VAL A 448 -9.29 17.10 25.92
CA VAL A 448 -9.43 16.09 26.99
C VAL A 448 -8.12 15.34 27.30
N CYS A 449 -7.07 15.50 26.48
CA CYS A 449 -5.76 14.85 26.71
C CYS A 449 -5.05 15.23 28.04
N PHE A 450 -5.57 16.20 28.80
CA PHE A 450 -5.03 16.63 30.09
C PHE A 450 -6.00 16.48 31.28
N GLU A 451 -7.24 16.02 31.08
CA GLU A 451 -8.18 15.80 32.17
C GLU A 451 -8.08 14.35 32.68
N ALA A 452 -7.37 14.15 33.78
CA ALA A 452 -7.36 12.86 34.47
C ALA A 452 -8.74 12.63 35.13
N PRO A 453 -9.43 11.50 34.85
CA PRO A 453 -10.65 11.16 35.58
C PRO A 453 -10.33 10.90 37.06
N PRO A 454 -11.31 11.07 37.97
CA PRO A 454 -11.11 10.83 39.40
C PRO A 454 -10.66 9.39 39.65
N ILE A 455 -9.56 9.24 40.40
CA ILE A 455 -8.88 7.98 40.68
C ILE A 455 -9.83 6.99 41.36
N ALA A 456 -10.35 6.04 40.60
CA ALA A 456 -10.97 4.82 41.12
C ALA A 456 -9.92 3.71 41.20
N VAL A 457 -10.08 2.83 42.20
CA VAL A 457 -9.12 1.80 42.65
C VAL A 457 -8.67 0.87 41.49
N PRO A 458 -7.39 0.47 41.38
CA PRO A 458 -6.88 -0.21 40.18
C PRO A 458 -7.24 -1.70 40.10
N ASP A 459 -7.55 -2.16 38.88
CA ASP A 459 -7.58 -3.57 38.46
C ASP A 459 -6.21 -4.04 37.90
N VAL A 460 -6.06 -5.36 37.76
CA VAL A 460 -4.85 -6.19 37.53
C VAL A 460 -3.75 -5.64 36.59
N PRO A 461 -4.01 -4.95 35.46
CA PRO A 461 -2.95 -4.44 34.58
C PRO A 461 -2.09 -3.33 35.20
N ALA A 462 -2.64 -2.58 36.16
CA ALA A 462 -1.91 -1.57 36.91
C ALA A 462 -0.83 -2.19 37.83
N MET A 463 -0.90 -3.49 38.10
CA MET A 463 0.00 -4.18 39.03
C MET A 463 1.42 -4.33 38.47
N ALA A 464 1.62 -4.53 37.16
CA ALA A 464 2.95 -4.65 36.57
C ALA A 464 3.69 -3.30 36.51
N ALA A 465 2.95 -2.22 36.21
CA ALA A 465 3.46 -0.86 36.28
C ALA A 465 3.71 -0.41 37.73
N ALA A 466 2.79 -0.73 38.65
CA ALA A 466 2.98 -0.51 40.07
C ALA A 466 4.14 -1.34 40.62
N MET A 467 4.39 -2.55 40.11
CA MET A 467 5.57 -3.36 40.44
C MET A 467 6.85 -2.74 39.89
N TYR A 468 6.88 -2.23 38.65
CA TYR A 468 8.04 -1.49 38.13
C TYR A 468 8.33 -0.26 39.00
N VAL A 469 7.32 0.56 39.30
CA VAL A 469 7.48 1.76 40.15
C VAL A 469 7.82 1.39 41.59
N ALA A 470 7.22 0.35 42.17
CA ALA A 470 7.52 -0.12 43.53
C ALA A 470 8.87 -0.81 43.64
N MET A 471 9.33 -1.52 42.60
CA MET A 471 10.69 -2.10 42.54
C MET A 471 11.73 -1.01 42.32
N ALA A 472 11.49 -0.05 41.43
CA ALA A 472 12.35 1.12 41.26
C ALA A 472 12.43 1.94 42.55
N ALA A 473 11.30 2.16 43.23
CA ALA A 473 11.23 2.86 44.51
C ALA A 473 11.82 2.04 45.68
N GLY A 474 11.66 0.72 45.69
CA GLY A 474 12.21 -0.18 46.70
C GLY A 474 13.72 -0.36 46.58
N LEU A 475 14.24 -0.44 45.36
CA LEU A 475 15.68 -0.35 45.06
C LEU A 475 16.21 1.02 45.50
N PHE A 476 15.48 2.11 45.24
CA PHE A 476 15.85 3.46 45.67
C PHE A 476 15.81 3.65 47.20
N GLN A 477 14.81 3.12 47.91
CA GLN A 477 14.74 3.18 49.38
C GLN A 477 15.90 2.42 50.04
N LYS A 478 16.38 1.34 49.43
CA LYS A 478 17.57 0.59 49.88
C LYS A 478 18.88 1.29 49.49
N TRP A 479 18.89 2.04 48.38
CA TRP A 479 20.00 2.88 47.95
C TRP A 479 20.15 4.17 48.78
N ALA A 480 19.05 4.68 49.33
CA ALA A 480 18.95 6.01 49.95
C ALA A 480 18.82 6.10 51.49
N PRO A 481 19.18 5.11 52.34
CA PRO A 481 19.06 5.30 53.79
C PRO A 481 20.06 6.35 54.32
N ALA A 482 21.16 6.61 53.62
CA ALA A 482 22.13 7.65 54.00
C ALA A 482 21.78 9.06 53.47
N THR A 483 21.04 9.16 52.35
CA THR A 483 20.86 10.41 51.57
C THR A 483 19.54 11.15 51.84
N LEU A 484 18.50 10.47 52.33
CA LEU A 484 17.20 11.09 52.64
C LEU A 484 17.18 11.91 53.95
N SER A 485 18.31 12.00 54.66
CA SER A 485 18.46 12.79 55.89
C SER A 485 18.91 14.25 55.64
N ILE A 486 19.20 14.63 54.39
CA ILE A 486 19.86 15.92 54.08
C ILE A 486 18.91 16.92 53.36
N VAL A 487 17.75 16.49 52.88
CA VAL A 487 16.79 17.38 52.18
C VAL A 487 15.38 17.25 52.79
N PRO A 488 14.89 18.28 53.52
CA PRO A 488 13.51 18.32 53.99
C PRO A 488 12.57 18.28 52.77
N GLY A 489 11.70 17.28 52.69
CA GLY A 489 10.71 17.15 51.61
C GLY A 489 11.00 16.10 50.52
N ALA A 490 12.25 15.63 50.37
CA ALA A 490 12.57 14.56 49.42
C ALA A 490 11.90 13.23 49.81
N LYS A 491 11.81 12.94 51.12
CA LYS A 491 10.99 11.83 51.64
C LYS A 491 9.52 12.00 51.28
N ALA A 492 8.97 13.21 51.36
CA ALA A 492 7.55 13.45 51.09
C ALA A 492 7.24 13.26 49.60
N VAL A 493 8.06 13.80 48.68
CA VAL A 493 7.85 13.64 47.23
C VAL A 493 7.99 12.17 46.81
N VAL A 494 9.00 11.45 47.31
CA VAL A 494 9.18 10.02 47.01
C VAL A 494 8.07 9.18 47.66
N THR A 495 7.64 9.50 48.88
CA THR A 495 6.53 8.79 49.55
C THR A 495 5.19 9.08 48.89
N ILE A 496 4.97 10.28 48.35
CA ILE A 496 3.78 10.63 47.56
C ILE A 496 3.78 9.87 46.23
N LEU A 497 4.92 9.82 45.53
CA LEU A 497 5.07 9.03 44.31
C LEU A 497 4.83 7.52 44.58
N VAL A 498 5.32 7.00 45.70
CA VAL A 498 5.09 5.61 46.13
C VAL A 498 3.64 5.38 46.57
N ALA A 499 3.03 6.30 47.31
CA ALA A 499 1.65 6.19 47.80
C ALA A 499 0.62 6.28 46.67
N ILE A 500 0.89 7.08 45.63
CA ILE A 500 0.07 7.14 44.41
C ILE A 500 0.14 5.82 43.64
N SER A 501 1.25 5.06 43.75
CA SER A 501 1.45 3.80 43.02
C SER A 501 1.03 2.53 43.78
N VAL A 502 0.82 2.56 45.10
CA VAL A 502 0.64 1.36 45.96
C VAL A 502 -0.79 1.24 46.55
N SER A 503 -1.77 2.01 46.09
CA SER A 503 -3.13 2.02 46.68
C SER A 503 -4.01 0.78 46.41
N GLY A 504 -3.48 -0.32 45.87
CA GLY A 504 -4.20 -1.61 45.72
C GLY A 504 -3.89 -2.58 46.86
N ARG A 505 -4.88 -2.97 47.67
CA ARG A 505 -4.71 -3.94 48.77
C ARG A 505 -4.45 -5.37 48.24
N PRO A 506 -3.41 -6.08 48.72
CA PRO A 506 -3.09 -7.44 48.29
C PRO A 506 -3.62 -8.48 49.29
N GLU A 507 -4.93 -8.64 49.42
CA GLU A 507 -5.49 -9.70 50.27
C GLU A 507 -6.56 -10.46 49.50
N THR A 508 -6.18 -11.57 48.84
CA THR A 508 -6.97 -12.81 48.63
C THR A 508 -6.45 -13.72 47.49
N TRP A 509 -5.14 -13.98 47.28
CA TRP A 509 -4.73 -14.87 46.16
C TRP A 509 -3.56 -15.83 46.44
N LEU A 510 -3.30 -16.18 47.71
CA LEU A 510 -2.31 -17.20 48.06
C LEU A 510 -2.91 -18.61 47.92
N LEU A 511 -2.81 -19.21 46.73
CA LEU A 511 -2.86 -20.67 46.57
C LEU A 511 -1.56 -21.16 45.92
N ARG A 512 -0.87 -22.04 46.65
CA ARG A 512 0.48 -22.57 46.40
C ARG A 512 0.59 -23.26 45.02
N PRO A 513 1.64 -23.02 44.21
CA PRO A 513 1.91 -23.83 43.04
C PRO A 513 2.93 -24.95 43.33
N SER A 514 2.56 -26.19 42.96
CA SER A 514 3.46 -27.33 42.83
C SER A 514 3.99 -27.44 41.40
N VAL A 515 5.28 -27.79 41.31
CA VAL A 515 6.20 -27.83 40.15
C VAL A 515 5.71 -28.71 38.97
N ALA A 516 5.83 -28.20 37.72
CA ALA A 516 6.31 -28.91 36.51
C ALA A 516 6.15 -28.07 35.21
N THR A 517 7.03 -28.34 34.23
CA THR A 517 7.55 -27.53 33.10
C THR A 517 6.78 -27.60 31.76
N SER A 518 7.02 -26.61 30.88
CA SER A 518 6.82 -26.69 29.41
C SER A 518 7.84 -25.79 28.68
N ASP A 519 8.54 -26.33 27.66
CA ASP A 519 9.95 -26.01 27.37
C ASP A 519 10.30 -25.02 26.24
N ASN A 520 9.37 -24.50 25.43
CA ASN A 520 9.80 -23.81 24.19
C ASN A 520 9.72 -22.26 24.20
N LEU A 521 8.80 -21.65 24.96
CA LEU A 521 8.75 -20.18 25.07
C LEU A 521 9.76 -19.64 26.11
N VAL A 522 10.14 -20.50 27.05
CA VAL A 522 10.99 -20.17 28.19
C VAL A 522 12.47 -20.21 27.83
N SER A 523 12.91 -21.07 26.90
CA SER A 523 14.34 -21.26 26.57
C SER A 523 15.02 -20.03 25.93
N HIS A 524 14.35 -19.29 25.04
CA HIS A 524 14.92 -18.07 24.45
C HIS A 524 14.95 -16.90 25.43
N CYS A 525 13.93 -16.76 26.28
CA CYS A 525 13.94 -15.80 27.38
C CYS A 525 15.00 -16.17 28.43
N ILE A 526 15.16 -17.44 28.79
CA ILE A 526 16.19 -17.88 29.75
C ILE A 526 17.59 -17.58 29.24
N GLY A 527 17.95 -17.86 27.99
CA GLY A 527 19.28 -17.54 27.45
C GLY A 527 19.62 -16.04 27.54
N PHE A 528 18.66 -15.18 27.24
CA PHE A 528 18.78 -13.73 27.39
C PHE A 528 18.88 -13.28 28.86
N HIS A 529 18.06 -13.86 29.74
CA HIS A 529 18.08 -13.54 31.18
C HIS A 529 19.32 -14.10 31.87
N HIS A 530 19.89 -15.22 31.40
CA HIS A 530 21.16 -15.78 31.89
C HIS A 530 22.35 -14.91 31.48
N PHE A 531 22.40 -14.45 30.22
CA PHE A 531 23.41 -13.49 29.77
C PHE A 531 23.28 -12.14 30.48
N LEU A 532 22.06 -11.63 30.68
CA LEU A 532 21.84 -10.41 31.47
C LEU A 532 22.17 -10.62 32.94
N ALA A 533 21.90 -11.78 33.52
CA ALA A 533 22.29 -12.12 34.89
C ALA A 533 23.81 -12.25 35.03
N GLU A 534 24.52 -12.81 34.04
CA GLU A 534 25.98 -12.84 33.99
C GLU A 534 26.58 -11.47 33.67
N ALA A 535 25.95 -10.64 32.84
CA ALA A 535 26.39 -9.28 32.54
C ALA A 535 26.13 -8.35 33.74
N CYS A 536 25.01 -8.54 34.44
CA CYS A 536 24.68 -7.86 35.69
C CYS A 536 25.50 -8.41 36.86
N GLY A 537 25.91 -9.68 36.87
CA GLY A 537 26.63 -10.34 37.96
C GLY A 537 27.84 -9.54 38.45
N PRO A 538 28.77 -9.11 37.58
CA PRO A 538 29.89 -8.25 37.95
C PRO A 538 29.51 -6.87 38.48
N PHE A 539 28.30 -6.36 38.18
CA PHE A 539 27.78 -5.10 38.72
C PHE A 539 27.01 -5.33 40.03
N LEU A 540 26.30 -6.47 40.16
CA LEU A 540 25.60 -6.91 41.37
C LEU A 540 26.60 -7.31 42.45
N ASP A 541 27.68 -8.03 42.12
CA ASP A 541 28.73 -8.41 43.06
C ASP A 541 29.49 -7.18 43.58
N GLU A 542 29.68 -6.14 42.75
CA GLU A 542 30.21 -4.83 43.18
C GLU A 542 29.20 -4.08 44.08
N ALA A 543 27.91 -4.11 43.76
CA ALA A 543 26.86 -3.52 44.59
C ALA A 543 26.65 -4.28 45.91
N LEU A 544 26.82 -5.61 45.92
CA LEU A 544 26.75 -6.50 47.08
C LEU A 544 28.01 -6.44 47.94
N ALA A 545 29.16 -6.11 47.36
CA ALA A 545 30.40 -5.83 48.10
C ALA A 545 30.30 -4.52 48.94
N VAL A 546 29.30 -3.67 48.69
CA VAL A 546 29.01 -2.47 49.48
C VAL A 546 27.92 -2.76 50.54
N ARG A 547 28.36 -3.39 51.65
CA ARG A 547 27.69 -3.55 52.97
C ARG A 547 26.39 -4.39 53.08
N ASN A 548 26.51 -5.44 53.91
CA ASN A 548 25.50 -6.22 54.67
C ASN A 548 24.09 -5.60 54.84
N VAL A 549 23.15 -5.74 53.88
CA VAL A 549 21.69 -5.71 54.16
C VAL A 549 20.88 -6.46 53.08
N TYR A 550 20.69 -7.78 53.22
CA TYR A 550 19.57 -8.48 52.56
C TYR A 550 19.02 -9.60 53.47
N PRO A 551 17.74 -9.58 53.87
CA PRO A 551 17.04 -10.76 54.38
C PRO A 551 16.56 -11.67 53.23
N PRO A 552 16.26 -12.96 53.50
CA PRO A 552 16.13 -14.05 52.51
C PRO A 552 14.85 -14.03 51.64
N ALA A 553 14.20 -12.89 51.44
CA ALA A 553 12.97 -12.79 50.65
C ALA A 553 13.19 -12.78 49.13
N PHE A 554 14.43 -12.56 48.66
CA PHE A 554 14.76 -12.52 47.23
C PHE A 554 14.96 -13.91 46.60
N LEU A 555 15.19 -14.95 47.42
CA LEU A 555 15.45 -16.32 46.98
C LEU A 555 14.18 -17.19 46.84
N GLN A 556 12.99 -16.66 47.17
CA GLN A 556 11.73 -17.41 47.11
C GLN A 556 10.87 -17.11 45.85
N LEU A 557 11.30 -16.16 45.01
CA LEU A 557 10.56 -15.73 43.80
C LEU A 557 11.19 -16.22 42.48
N LEU A 558 12.32 -16.94 42.54
CA LEU A 558 12.92 -17.62 41.39
C LEU A 558 12.54 -19.11 41.43
N PRO A 559 12.02 -19.71 40.35
CA PRO A 559 11.83 -21.16 40.30
C PRO A 559 13.21 -21.86 40.38
N PRO A 560 13.34 -22.99 41.09
CA PRO A 560 14.62 -23.67 41.21
C PRO A 560 15.06 -24.22 39.84
N ALA A 561 16.28 -23.88 39.44
CA ALA A 561 16.93 -24.45 38.27
C ALA A 561 17.12 -25.96 38.45
N VAL A 562 16.57 -26.76 37.53
CA VAL A 562 16.76 -28.21 37.47
C VAL A 562 18.20 -28.48 37.04
N ALA A 563 18.95 -29.14 37.91
CA ALA A 563 20.30 -29.63 37.65
C ALA A 563 20.30 -30.81 36.65
N GLU A 564 21.43 -30.94 35.97
CA GLU A 564 21.84 -31.83 34.86
C GLU A 564 21.25 -33.27 34.78
N PRO A 565 21.17 -33.86 33.56
CA PRO A 565 20.76 -35.26 33.38
C PRO A 565 21.95 -36.22 33.49
N PRO A 566 21.82 -37.41 34.13
CA PRO A 566 22.72 -38.52 33.90
C PRO A 566 22.21 -39.46 32.80
N ALA A 567 23.17 -40.04 32.10
CA ALA A 567 23.05 -40.90 30.94
C ALA A 567 22.38 -42.27 31.19
N GLY A 568 21.83 -42.85 30.11
CA GLY A 568 21.93 -44.30 29.83
C GLY A 568 20.67 -45.17 29.95
N MET A 569 20.14 -45.55 28.77
CA MET A 569 19.60 -46.86 28.35
C MET A 569 18.58 -47.67 29.18
N CYS A 570 17.58 -48.18 28.43
CA CYS A 570 16.85 -49.45 28.54
C CYS A 570 16.04 -49.75 29.82
N HIS A 571 14.69 -49.77 29.71
CA HIS A 571 13.95 -51.03 29.61
C HIS A 571 12.45 -50.81 29.37
N GLN A 572 11.92 -51.68 28.52
CA GLN A 572 10.51 -51.96 28.27
C GLN A 572 9.76 -52.51 29.51
N VAL A 573 8.48 -52.15 29.60
CA VAL A 573 7.32 -52.98 29.97
C VAL A 573 7.28 -53.58 31.38
N GLU A 574 6.35 -53.09 32.20
CA GLU A 574 5.27 -53.94 32.73
C GLU A 574 4.08 -53.12 33.30
N TYR A 575 2.91 -53.74 33.30
CA TYR A 575 1.62 -53.29 33.87
C TYR A 575 0.66 -52.44 33.03
N ALA A 576 0.42 -52.92 31.80
CA ALA A 576 -0.96 -53.22 31.39
C ALA A 576 -1.47 -54.43 32.20
N LYS A 577 -2.07 -54.19 33.38
CA LYS A 577 -2.84 -55.23 34.11
C LYS A 577 -3.82 -54.66 35.13
N LEU A 578 -4.37 -53.49 34.85
CA LEU A 578 -5.54 -52.97 35.55
C LEU A 578 -6.59 -52.61 34.51
N MET A 579 -7.29 -53.64 34.01
CA MET A 579 -8.64 -53.56 33.40
C MET A 579 -8.80 -54.02 31.93
N GLY A 580 -8.00 -54.98 31.47
CA GLY A 580 -8.56 -56.06 30.64
C GLY A 580 -8.78 -55.81 29.14
N ILE A 581 -7.79 -56.22 28.34
CA ILE A 581 -7.89 -57.22 27.25
C ILE A 581 -9.20 -57.17 26.41
N LYS A 582 -9.17 -56.98 25.08
CA LYS A 582 -8.47 -57.86 24.11
C LYS A 582 -8.26 -57.18 22.75
N LEU A 583 -7.06 -57.35 22.23
CA LEU A 583 -6.67 -57.16 20.83
C LEU A 583 -7.30 -58.27 19.97
N GLU A 584 -7.65 -57.94 18.72
CA GLU A 584 -7.44 -58.85 17.60
C GLU A 584 -6.79 -58.08 16.45
N GLU A 585 -5.61 -58.56 16.09
CA GLU A 585 -4.80 -58.15 14.96
C GLU A 585 -5.41 -58.62 13.64
N THR A 586 -5.11 -57.87 12.58
CA THR A 586 -4.63 -58.28 11.23
C THR A 586 -5.05 -57.15 10.29
N GLY A 587 -4.22 -56.59 9.42
CA GLY A 587 -3.03 -57.10 8.78
C GLY A 587 -3.15 -56.76 7.30
N ASP A 588 -2.50 -55.66 6.92
CA ASP A 588 -1.77 -55.46 5.67
C ASP A 588 -2.47 -55.30 4.28
N THR A 589 -1.80 -54.46 3.48
CA THR A 589 -1.75 -54.39 2.00
C THR A 589 -2.89 -53.81 1.13
N ALA A 590 -2.55 -52.68 0.49
CA ALA A 590 -2.46 -52.44 -0.97
C ALA A 590 -3.69 -52.41 -1.92
N SER A 591 -3.75 -51.28 -2.65
CA SER A 591 -4.01 -51.10 -4.10
C SER A 591 -5.43 -50.85 -4.65
N MET A 592 -5.48 -49.79 -5.48
CA MET A 592 -6.10 -49.64 -6.81
C MET A 592 -7.61 -49.88 -7.08
N TYR A 593 -8.21 -48.79 -7.61
CA TYR A 593 -9.11 -48.66 -8.78
C TYR A 593 -10.46 -49.40 -8.88
N SER A 594 -11.51 -48.55 -9.00
CA SER A 594 -12.74 -48.72 -9.81
C SER A 594 -13.71 -49.83 -9.34
N SER A 595 -15.03 -49.80 -9.54
CA SER A 595 -16.02 -48.83 -9.99
C SER A 595 -17.37 -49.57 -9.90
N ILE A 596 -18.47 -48.81 -9.94
CA ILE A 596 -19.79 -49.18 -10.50
C ILE A 596 -20.79 -49.97 -9.62
N VAL A 597 -21.85 -49.22 -9.24
CA VAL A 597 -23.30 -49.43 -9.47
C VAL A 597 -23.96 -50.71 -8.94
N SER A 598 -24.97 -50.52 -8.08
CA SER A 598 -26.41 -50.79 -8.35
C SER A 598 -27.15 -50.76 -7.02
N ASP A 599 -28.03 -49.77 -6.84
CA ASP A 599 -29.49 -49.93 -6.92
C ASP A 599 -30.07 -50.81 -5.81
N SER A 600 -30.94 -50.22 -4.99
CA SER A 600 -32.36 -50.21 -5.34
C SER A 600 -33.21 -49.73 -4.16
N THR A 601 -34.02 -48.71 -4.45
CA THR A 601 -35.47 -48.62 -4.19
C THR A 601 -35.98 -48.83 -2.75
N ALA A 602 -36.93 -48.05 -2.23
CA ALA A 602 -38.19 -47.77 -2.89
C ALA A 602 -39.05 -46.73 -2.13
N THR A 603 -39.78 -45.92 -2.92
CA THR A 603 -41.24 -45.61 -2.84
C THR A 603 -41.83 -45.04 -1.53
N SER A 604 -42.76 -44.08 -1.51
CA SER A 604 -43.60 -43.46 -2.55
C SER A 604 -44.50 -42.40 -1.91
N SER A 605 -44.81 -41.35 -2.70
CA SER A 605 -46.12 -40.70 -2.91
C SER A 605 -47.19 -40.62 -1.80
N LYS A 606 -47.75 -39.42 -1.60
CA LYS A 606 -49.13 -38.98 -1.98
C LYS A 606 -49.41 -37.64 -1.27
N ARG A 607 -49.73 -36.54 -1.96
CA ARG A 607 -50.99 -36.13 -2.63
C ARG A 607 -52.10 -35.64 -1.67
N THR A 608 -52.64 -34.48 -2.10
CA THR A 608 -54.03 -33.99 -2.07
C THR A 608 -54.59 -33.25 -0.86
N ASP A 609 -54.86 -31.96 -1.14
CA ASP A 609 -56.16 -31.27 -1.08
C ASP A 609 -56.74 -30.79 0.25
N GLY A 610 -57.03 -29.48 0.29
CA GLY A 610 -58.43 -29.05 0.23
C GLY A 610 -58.95 -28.12 1.33
N HIS A 611 -59.42 -26.94 0.88
CA HIS A 611 -60.51 -26.11 1.42
C HIS A 611 -60.23 -25.22 2.65
N GLN A 612 -60.22 -23.88 2.47
CA GLN A 612 -61.37 -22.92 2.54
C GLN A 612 -61.82 -22.64 4.00
N VAL A 613 -62.13 -21.43 4.49
CA VAL A 613 -62.72 -20.22 3.86
C VAL A 613 -62.72 -19.04 4.87
N GLN A 614 -62.65 -17.80 4.33
CA GLN A 614 -63.14 -16.47 4.81
C GLN A 614 -62.79 -15.96 6.22
N GLY A 615 -62.58 -14.66 6.49
CA GLY A 615 -62.68 -13.35 5.81
C GLY A 615 -62.10 -12.31 6.80
N ASN A 616 -61.96 -11.00 6.57
CA ASN A 616 -62.60 -10.06 5.65
C ASN A 616 -61.86 -8.69 5.77
N GLY A 617 -61.79 -7.92 4.68
CA GLY A 617 -61.56 -6.45 4.62
C GLY A 617 -60.11 -5.92 4.80
N GLY A 618 -59.54 -5.06 3.96
CA GLY A 618 -60.05 -4.34 2.79
C GLY A 618 -58.97 -3.40 2.21
N ASN A 619 -59.29 -2.84 1.04
CA ASN A 619 -58.69 -1.71 0.33
C ASN A 619 -57.40 -1.92 -0.51
N GLY A 620 -57.57 -1.71 -1.82
CA GLY A 620 -56.49 -1.31 -2.73
C GLY A 620 -56.68 -1.86 -4.13
N HIS A 621 -57.40 -1.15 -5.01
CA HIS A 621 -57.32 -1.38 -6.46
C HIS A 621 -57.38 -0.07 -7.24
N GLY A 622 -56.35 0.12 -8.04
CA GLY A 622 -56.24 1.05 -9.17
C GLY A 622 -54.77 1.14 -9.58
N MET A 623 -54.31 0.77 -10.76
CA MET A 623 -54.98 0.24 -11.94
C MET A 623 -53.87 -0.24 -12.89
N LEU A 624 -53.89 -1.52 -13.26
CA LEU A 624 -53.03 -2.11 -14.28
C LEU A 624 -53.96 -2.83 -15.25
N ARG A 625 -54.27 -2.16 -16.38
CA ARG A 625 -54.76 -2.71 -17.66
C ARG A 625 -55.20 -1.56 -18.56
N TRP A 626 -54.42 -1.29 -19.61
CA TRP A 626 -54.96 -1.15 -20.96
C TRP A 626 -53.83 -1.32 -21.98
N ILE A 627 -53.72 -2.55 -22.48
CA ILE A 627 -53.03 -2.93 -23.71
C ILE A 627 -54.09 -2.91 -24.82
N LEU A 628 -53.70 -2.42 -26.01
CA LEU A 628 -54.41 -2.49 -27.30
C LEU A 628 -55.61 -1.56 -27.51
N SER A 629 -55.36 -0.38 -28.08
CA SER A 629 -55.95 0.08 -29.36
C SER A 629 -55.64 1.55 -29.61
N ALA A 630 -55.51 1.92 -30.90
CA ALA A 630 -55.26 3.25 -31.45
C ALA A 630 -53.78 3.68 -31.56
N GLY A 631 -53.20 3.46 -32.74
CA GLY A 631 -51.87 3.97 -33.08
C GLY A 631 -51.35 3.53 -34.45
N LEU A 632 -52.23 3.40 -35.44
CA LEU A 632 -51.84 3.14 -36.83
C LEU A 632 -52.65 4.08 -37.73
N ARG A 633 -51.93 4.87 -38.54
CA ARG A 633 -52.35 5.94 -39.46
C ARG A 633 -52.19 7.36 -38.92
N GLN A 634 -50.95 7.86 -38.94
CA GLN A 634 -50.58 9.19 -39.45
C GLN A 634 -49.07 9.34 -39.26
N LEU A 635 -48.31 9.13 -40.34
CA LEU A 635 -46.96 9.67 -40.62
C LEU A 635 -46.38 8.91 -41.82
N THR A 636 -47.09 8.99 -42.95
CA THR A 636 -46.51 8.76 -44.27
C THR A 636 -46.85 9.98 -45.13
N ALA A 637 -45.86 10.44 -45.89
CA ALA A 637 -45.92 11.58 -46.81
C ALA A 637 -45.84 12.99 -46.20
N ARG A 638 -44.64 13.40 -45.75
CA ARG A 638 -44.12 14.78 -45.89
C ARG A 638 -42.62 14.84 -45.56
N SER A 639 -41.78 14.34 -46.47
CA SER A 639 -40.36 14.74 -46.61
C SER A 639 -39.71 14.20 -47.91
N LEU A 640 -40.51 13.85 -48.92
CA LEU A 640 -40.04 13.34 -50.22
C LEU A 640 -40.59 14.25 -51.32
N ALA A 641 -40.13 15.50 -51.36
CA ALA A 641 -40.34 16.40 -52.49
C ALA A 641 -39.51 17.69 -52.31
N THR A 642 -38.19 17.61 -52.45
CA THR A 642 -37.31 18.67 -52.98
C THR A 642 -35.93 18.07 -53.21
N LEU A 643 -35.83 17.15 -54.15
CA LEU A 643 -34.57 16.75 -54.77
C LEU A 643 -34.94 16.40 -56.21
N ASP A 644 -35.02 17.42 -57.05
CA ASP A 644 -34.95 17.21 -58.48
C ASP A 644 -33.93 18.17 -59.08
N THR A 645 -33.02 17.56 -59.83
CA THR A 645 -32.10 18.15 -60.81
C THR A 645 -31.13 19.24 -60.34
N GLU A 646 -29.91 18.84 -59.98
CA GLU A 646 -28.68 19.49 -60.47
C GLU A 646 -27.47 18.56 -60.29
N ARG A 647 -26.55 18.57 -61.26
CA ARG A 647 -25.42 17.64 -61.39
C ARG A 647 -24.44 17.80 -60.22
N GLY A 648 -24.03 16.69 -59.61
CA GLY A 648 -23.26 16.67 -58.37
C GLY A 648 -21.85 17.26 -58.44
N THR A 649 -21.58 18.21 -57.54
CA THR A 649 -20.26 18.75 -57.20
C THR A 649 -20.02 18.66 -55.69
N MET A 650 -18.75 18.53 -55.30
CA MET A 650 -18.26 18.42 -53.91
C MET A 650 -18.36 19.75 -53.14
N ASP A 651 -19.50 20.44 -53.26
CA ASP A 651 -19.69 21.77 -52.70
C ASP A 651 -19.91 21.67 -51.18
N GLY A 652 -18.85 21.94 -50.43
CA GLY A 652 -18.84 21.95 -48.96
C GLY A 652 -17.64 21.26 -48.33
N LEU A 653 -16.86 20.48 -49.10
CA LEU A 653 -15.54 20.01 -48.66
C LEU A 653 -14.50 21.06 -49.10
N PRO A 654 -13.59 21.51 -48.22
CA PRO A 654 -12.55 22.48 -48.59
C PRO A 654 -11.72 21.98 -49.78
N ALA A 655 -11.03 22.85 -50.53
CA ALA A 655 -10.08 22.38 -51.54
C ALA A 655 -8.92 21.66 -50.82
N ILE A 656 -8.91 20.34 -50.91
CA ILE A 656 -8.28 19.46 -49.93
C ILE A 656 -6.77 19.25 -50.13
N LEU A 657 -6.21 19.65 -51.26
CA LEU A 657 -4.85 19.28 -51.64
C LEU A 657 -4.00 20.53 -51.82
N GLY A 658 -3.33 20.95 -50.75
CA GLY A 658 -2.06 21.67 -50.90
C GLY A 658 -1.04 20.79 -51.63
N LYS A 659 0.08 21.36 -52.09
CA LYS A 659 1.19 20.54 -52.60
C LYS A 659 1.60 19.56 -51.50
N PRO A 660 1.70 18.24 -51.80
CA PRO A 660 2.12 17.29 -50.78
C PRO A 660 3.49 17.69 -50.24
N PHE A 661 3.69 17.54 -48.94
CA PHE A 661 4.99 17.81 -48.33
C PHE A 661 6.09 16.96 -48.98
N GLN A 662 5.73 15.77 -49.46
CA GLN A 662 6.61 14.96 -50.28
C GLN A 662 6.27 15.02 -51.79
N PRO A 663 7.06 15.70 -52.63
CA PRO A 663 6.76 15.88 -54.06
C PRO A 663 6.62 14.58 -54.84
N ALA A 664 7.34 13.53 -54.44
CA ALA A 664 7.25 12.20 -55.07
C ALA A 664 5.85 11.55 -54.96
N LEU A 665 4.98 12.06 -54.07
CA LEU A 665 3.61 11.59 -53.88
C LEU A 665 2.57 12.37 -54.70
N GLU A 666 2.95 13.47 -55.36
CA GLU A 666 2.02 14.37 -56.09
C GLU A 666 1.11 13.65 -57.07
N ARG A 667 1.63 12.65 -57.81
CA ARG A 667 0.82 11.87 -58.75
C ARG A 667 -0.30 11.06 -58.08
N TYR A 668 -0.15 10.66 -56.82
CA TYR A 668 -1.14 9.87 -56.09
C TYR A 668 -2.09 10.73 -55.25
N CYS A 669 -1.68 11.95 -54.92
CA CYS A 669 -2.46 12.92 -54.17
C CYS A 669 -3.47 13.66 -55.07
N ARG A 670 -4.42 12.90 -55.64
CA ARG A 670 -5.48 13.41 -56.52
C ARG A 670 -6.82 12.78 -56.17
N VAL A 671 -7.91 13.47 -56.51
CA VAL A 671 -9.29 12.97 -56.30
C VAL A 671 -9.78 12.19 -57.52
N GLU A 672 -9.50 12.71 -58.71
CA GLU A 672 -9.97 12.17 -59.98
C GLU A 672 -8.82 12.16 -61.01
N PRO A 673 -8.68 11.09 -61.83
CA PRO A 673 -9.34 9.80 -61.66
C PRO A 673 -8.84 9.07 -60.40
N PRO A 674 -9.64 8.16 -59.79
CA PRO A 674 -9.20 7.33 -58.68
C PRO A 674 -7.95 6.52 -59.03
N LEU A 675 -7.21 6.07 -58.01
CA LEU A 675 -6.03 5.24 -58.24
C LEU A 675 -6.40 3.94 -58.96
N ARG A 676 -5.58 3.55 -59.95
CA ARG A 676 -5.65 2.21 -60.54
C ARG A 676 -4.92 1.20 -59.67
N ARG A 677 -5.19 -0.10 -59.88
CA ARG A 677 -4.53 -1.18 -59.12
C ARG A 677 -3.02 -1.13 -59.27
N GLU A 678 -2.51 -0.86 -60.47
CA GLU A 678 -1.07 -0.75 -60.73
C GLU A 678 -0.47 0.43 -59.98
N GLU A 679 -1.13 1.59 -59.99
CA GLU A 679 -0.67 2.78 -59.27
C GLU A 679 -0.68 2.57 -57.75
N LEU A 680 -1.66 1.83 -57.22
CA LEU A 680 -1.68 1.48 -55.80
C LEU A 680 -0.51 0.53 -55.44
N GLN A 681 -0.19 -0.45 -56.28
CA GLN A 681 0.97 -1.32 -56.04
C GLN A 681 2.30 -0.58 -56.15
N GLU A 682 2.44 0.34 -57.11
CA GLU A 682 3.60 1.25 -57.19
C GLU A 682 3.72 2.11 -55.94
N LEU A 683 2.61 2.67 -55.44
CA LEU A 683 2.57 3.45 -54.21
C LEU A 683 2.99 2.60 -53.00
N LYS A 684 2.39 1.41 -52.82
CA LYS A 684 2.75 0.50 -51.71
C LYS A 684 4.24 0.11 -51.77
N SER A 685 4.77 -0.15 -52.97
CA SER A 685 6.19 -0.47 -53.17
C SER A 685 7.10 0.71 -52.83
N LEU A 686 6.70 1.93 -53.20
CA LEU A 686 7.41 3.15 -52.87
C LEU A 686 7.45 3.40 -51.35
N LEU A 687 6.30 3.30 -50.68
CA LEU A 687 6.21 3.47 -49.22
C LEU A 687 7.00 2.38 -48.48
N ALA A 688 7.00 1.14 -48.98
CA ALA A 688 7.81 0.05 -48.43
C ALA A 688 9.31 0.29 -48.61
N ALA A 689 9.75 0.71 -49.81
CA ALA A 689 11.15 1.04 -50.09
C ALA A 689 11.67 2.19 -49.21
N LYS A 690 10.79 3.11 -48.83
CA LYS A 690 11.08 4.23 -47.94
C LYS A 690 10.84 3.93 -46.46
N LYS A 691 10.37 2.72 -46.14
CA LYS A 691 10.02 2.29 -44.77
C LYS A 691 9.01 3.20 -44.07
N THR A 692 8.12 3.86 -44.82
CA THR A 692 7.13 4.80 -44.28
C THR A 692 6.15 4.14 -43.32
N LEU A 693 5.80 2.87 -43.57
CA LEU A 693 4.86 2.07 -42.78
C LEU A 693 5.57 1.01 -41.90
N ASP A 694 6.89 1.13 -41.72
CA ASP A 694 7.67 0.22 -40.89
C ASP A 694 7.51 0.57 -39.42
N THR A 695 6.87 -0.32 -38.66
CA THR A 695 6.63 -0.17 -37.20
C THR A 695 7.70 -0.88 -36.36
N SER A 696 8.68 -1.56 -36.98
CA SER A 696 9.67 -2.36 -36.24
C SER A 696 10.51 -1.53 -35.28
N LYS A 697 10.77 -0.26 -35.62
CA LYS A 697 11.51 0.71 -34.79
C LYS A 697 10.76 1.18 -33.55
N ALA A 698 9.46 0.93 -33.47
CA ALA A 698 8.65 1.27 -32.29
C ALA A 698 8.51 0.11 -31.31
N LYS A 699 9.01 -1.09 -31.65
CA LYS A 699 8.96 -2.23 -30.73
C LYS A 699 9.82 -1.93 -29.51
N CYS A 700 9.20 -1.97 -28.34
CA CYS A 700 9.91 -1.83 -27.07
C CYS A 700 10.83 -3.03 -26.87
N MET A 701 12.07 -2.75 -26.44
CA MET A 701 13.12 -3.75 -26.30
C MET A 701 13.41 -3.99 -24.82
N GLY A 702 13.43 -5.26 -24.41
CA GLY A 702 13.82 -5.67 -23.07
C GLY A 702 15.33 -5.55 -22.84
N LYS A 703 15.75 -5.69 -21.58
CA LYS A 703 17.19 -5.68 -21.20
C LYS A 703 18.01 -6.79 -21.86
N ASP A 704 17.36 -7.85 -22.31
CA ASP A 704 17.95 -8.97 -23.05
C ASP A 704 18.08 -8.69 -24.56
N GLY A 705 17.68 -7.50 -25.01
CA GLY A 705 17.72 -7.10 -26.41
C GLY A 705 16.63 -7.75 -27.28
N LYS A 706 15.59 -8.34 -26.66
CA LYS A 706 14.45 -8.92 -27.39
C LYS A 706 13.21 -8.01 -27.31
N PRO A 707 12.31 -8.04 -28.31
CA PRO A 707 11.05 -7.32 -28.23
C PRO A 707 10.21 -7.80 -27.04
N THR A 708 9.68 -6.87 -26.25
CA THR A 708 8.79 -7.19 -25.12
C THR A 708 7.39 -7.60 -25.58
N GLY A 709 7.04 -7.22 -26.80
CA GLY A 709 5.73 -7.40 -27.44
C GLY A 709 4.95 -6.10 -27.58
N THR A 710 5.33 -5.04 -26.86
CA THR A 710 4.64 -3.74 -26.90
C THR A 710 5.36 -2.75 -27.81
N PHE A 711 4.66 -1.66 -28.11
CA PHE A 711 5.12 -0.56 -28.93
C PHE A 711 5.16 0.73 -28.11
N SER A 712 6.17 1.57 -28.36
CA SER A 712 6.14 2.98 -28.00
C SER A 712 5.15 3.71 -28.92
N ALA A 713 4.53 4.79 -28.43
CA ALA A 713 3.55 5.54 -29.23
C ALA A 713 4.21 6.20 -30.47
N SER A 714 5.44 6.72 -30.30
CA SER A 714 6.27 7.23 -31.40
C SER A 714 7.44 6.29 -31.72
N ALA A 715 7.89 6.21 -32.97
CA ALA A 715 9.07 5.42 -33.36
C ALA A 715 10.34 6.29 -33.38
N ALA A 716 11.52 5.69 -33.21
CA ALA A 716 12.79 6.41 -33.32
C ALA A 716 12.94 7.11 -34.69
N ASN A 717 13.14 8.44 -34.67
CA ASN A 717 13.25 9.28 -35.85
C ASN A 717 14.63 9.14 -36.56
N ALA A 718 14.85 9.91 -37.64
CA ALA A 718 16.09 9.82 -38.43
C ALA A 718 17.39 10.19 -37.68
N LYS A 719 17.31 10.87 -36.54
CA LYS A 719 18.46 11.19 -35.67
C LYS A 719 18.88 10.01 -34.80
N GLY A 720 18.09 8.93 -34.77
CA GLY A 720 18.38 7.72 -34.00
C GLY A 720 18.35 7.93 -32.49
N ASP A 721 17.90 9.10 -32.04
CA ASP A 721 17.72 9.42 -30.65
C ASP A 721 16.26 9.78 -30.35
N HIS A 722 15.96 9.64 -29.08
CA HIS A 722 14.69 9.95 -28.46
C HIS A 722 14.68 11.39 -27.92
N THR A 723 15.57 12.28 -28.41
CA THR A 723 15.70 13.61 -27.81
C THR A 723 14.60 14.54 -28.36
N GLY A 724 13.57 14.78 -27.56
CA GLY A 724 12.52 15.78 -27.82
C GLY A 724 11.07 15.28 -27.78
N SER A 725 10.81 13.97 -27.93
CA SER A 725 9.48 13.40 -27.64
C SER A 725 9.41 12.98 -26.18
N SER A 726 8.26 13.08 -25.53
CA SER A 726 8.02 12.48 -24.19
C SER A 726 7.13 11.23 -24.25
N MET A 727 6.87 10.73 -25.47
CA MET A 727 6.01 9.59 -25.80
C MET A 727 6.75 8.24 -25.79
N PHE A 728 7.56 7.99 -24.76
CA PHE A 728 8.25 6.70 -24.52
C PHE A 728 7.42 5.69 -23.74
N GLY A 729 6.27 6.10 -23.21
CA GLY A 729 5.32 5.17 -22.60
C GLY A 729 4.71 4.23 -23.63
N SER A 730 4.28 3.05 -23.18
CA SER A 730 3.33 2.24 -23.93
C SER A 730 1.92 2.56 -23.43
N TRP A 731 1.12 3.20 -24.28
CA TRP A 731 -0.30 3.41 -24.05
C TRP A 731 -1.10 2.20 -24.49
N LEU A 732 -2.07 1.83 -23.66
CA LEU A 732 -2.91 0.66 -23.86
C LEU A 732 -3.78 0.83 -25.11
N ARG A 733 -4.39 2.01 -25.31
CA ARG A 733 -5.19 2.36 -26.49
C ARG A 733 -4.39 2.21 -27.79
N ASP A 734 -3.28 2.93 -27.89
CA ASP A 734 -2.39 2.95 -29.06
C ASP A 734 -1.96 1.54 -29.44
N ASN A 735 -1.47 0.78 -28.45
CA ASN A 735 -1.02 -0.59 -28.67
C ASN A 735 -2.17 -1.50 -29.15
N CYS A 736 -3.40 -1.31 -28.67
CA CYS A 736 -4.55 -2.10 -29.11
C CYS A 736 -4.96 -1.77 -30.55
N ILE A 737 -4.91 -0.50 -30.95
CA ILE A 737 -5.20 -0.09 -32.33
C ILE A 737 -4.09 -0.52 -33.27
N ILE A 738 -2.83 -0.39 -32.85
CA ILE A 738 -1.66 -0.91 -33.58
C ILE A 738 -1.79 -2.43 -33.77
N ALA A 739 -2.07 -3.17 -32.71
CA ALA A 739 -2.25 -4.62 -32.78
C ALA A 739 -3.39 -5.00 -33.73
N TRP A 740 -4.54 -4.32 -33.64
CA TRP A 740 -5.66 -4.56 -34.55
C TRP A 740 -5.27 -4.28 -36.00
N GLY A 741 -4.71 -3.11 -36.31
CA GLY A 741 -4.38 -2.77 -37.70
C GLY A 741 -3.26 -3.63 -38.29
N LEU A 742 -2.28 -4.06 -37.49
CA LEU A 742 -1.26 -5.02 -37.91
C LEU A 742 -1.87 -6.38 -38.23
N PHE A 743 -2.76 -6.90 -37.38
CA PHE A 743 -3.48 -8.14 -37.62
C PHE A 743 -4.42 -8.02 -38.83
N TYR A 744 -5.21 -6.95 -38.91
CA TYR A 744 -6.23 -6.76 -39.93
C TYR A 744 -5.64 -6.68 -41.34
N THR A 745 -4.48 -6.04 -41.48
CA THR A 745 -3.79 -5.87 -42.76
C THR A 745 -2.84 -7.03 -43.11
N ASP A 746 -2.49 -7.88 -42.14
CA ASP A 746 -1.58 -9.01 -42.31
C ASP A 746 -1.96 -10.19 -41.36
N PRO A 747 -3.12 -10.85 -41.58
CA PRO A 747 -3.68 -11.81 -40.64
C PRO A 747 -2.94 -13.15 -40.56
N GLU A 748 -2.12 -13.46 -41.56
CA GLU A 748 -1.34 -14.70 -41.63
C GLU A 748 0.18 -14.47 -41.59
N GLY A 749 0.63 -13.22 -41.57
CA GLY A 749 2.05 -12.87 -41.57
C GLY A 749 2.58 -12.36 -40.23
N PRO A 750 3.75 -11.70 -40.25
CA PRO A 750 4.38 -11.13 -39.06
C PRO A 750 3.49 -10.16 -38.28
N GLY A 751 2.59 -9.43 -38.96
CA GLY A 751 1.66 -8.50 -38.30
C GLY A 751 0.72 -9.19 -37.31
N SER A 752 0.20 -10.38 -37.66
CA SER A 752 -0.60 -11.19 -36.74
C SER A 752 0.19 -11.66 -35.52
N ASN A 753 1.46 -12.02 -35.69
CA ASN A 753 2.30 -12.47 -34.57
C ASN A 753 2.59 -11.31 -33.61
N ASP A 754 2.88 -10.14 -34.16
CA ASP A 754 3.10 -8.91 -33.39
C ASP A 754 1.83 -8.50 -32.62
N ALA A 755 0.65 -8.61 -33.23
CA ALA A 755 -0.62 -8.34 -32.57
C ALA A 755 -0.88 -9.27 -31.38
N VAL A 756 -0.63 -10.58 -31.54
CA VAL A 756 -0.75 -11.58 -30.46
C VAL A 756 0.24 -11.27 -29.34
N ALA A 757 1.51 -10.98 -29.68
CA ALA A 757 2.53 -10.66 -28.69
C ALA A 757 2.18 -9.38 -27.90
N CYS A 758 1.65 -8.37 -28.57
CA CYS A 758 1.21 -7.11 -27.96
C CYS A 758 0.07 -7.33 -26.96
N LEU A 759 -1.02 -7.97 -27.39
CA LEU A 759 -2.18 -8.19 -26.51
C LEU A 759 -1.88 -9.16 -25.36
N ASN A 760 -1.00 -10.14 -25.54
CA ASN A 760 -0.49 -10.97 -24.44
C ASN A 760 0.37 -10.18 -23.45
N SER A 761 1.10 -9.17 -23.91
CA SER A 761 1.92 -8.32 -23.04
C SER A 761 1.03 -7.39 -22.21
N ILE A 762 0.02 -6.79 -22.82
CA ILE A 762 -0.97 -5.98 -22.12
C ILE A 762 -1.75 -6.83 -21.11
N ALA A 763 -2.21 -8.02 -21.49
CA ALA A 763 -2.92 -8.91 -20.59
C ALA A 763 -2.08 -9.29 -19.37
N ARG A 764 -0.79 -9.62 -19.58
CA ARG A 764 0.16 -9.88 -18.48
C ARG A 764 0.31 -8.68 -17.56
N PHE A 765 0.40 -7.48 -18.11
CA PHE A 765 0.46 -6.24 -17.32
C PHE A 765 -0.82 -6.04 -16.50
N LEU A 766 -1.99 -6.15 -17.11
CA LEU A 766 -3.29 -5.99 -16.44
C LEU A 766 -3.49 -7.04 -15.34
N LEU A 767 -3.22 -8.32 -15.63
CA LEU A 767 -3.34 -9.40 -14.65
C LEU A 767 -2.39 -9.22 -13.48
N LYS A 768 -1.12 -8.89 -13.76
CA LYS A 768 -0.08 -8.85 -12.73
C LYS A 768 -0.15 -7.61 -11.85
N TYR A 769 -0.43 -6.44 -12.45
CA TYR A 769 -0.32 -5.16 -11.74
C TYR A 769 -1.64 -4.44 -11.57
N GLN A 770 -2.63 -4.62 -12.45
CA GLN A 770 -3.88 -3.84 -12.39
C GLN A 770 -5.08 -4.62 -11.83
N SER A 771 -5.01 -5.95 -11.80
CA SER A 771 -6.12 -6.82 -11.36
C SER A 771 -6.59 -6.50 -9.96
N HIS A 772 -5.67 -6.26 -9.02
CA HIS A 772 -6.04 -5.89 -7.65
C HIS A 772 -6.80 -4.55 -7.57
N LYS A 773 -6.45 -3.55 -8.40
CA LYS A 773 -7.16 -2.26 -8.46
C LYS A 773 -8.59 -2.45 -8.95
N MET A 774 -8.79 -3.31 -9.96
CA MET A 774 -10.12 -3.66 -10.45
C MET A 774 -10.96 -4.33 -9.35
N GLU A 775 -10.41 -5.29 -8.62
CA GLU A 775 -11.11 -5.96 -7.51
C GLU A 775 -11.54 -4.99 -6.41
N LEU A 776 -10.68 -4.05 -6.01
CA LEU A 776 -11.03 -3.07 -4.96
C LEU A 776 -12.25 -2.24 -5.37
N VAL A 777 -12.34 -1.85 -6.65
CA VAL A 777 -13.48 -1.09 -7.18
C VAL A 777 -14.73 -1.96 -7.36
N ILE A 778 -14.58 -3.17 -7.90
CA ILE A 778 -15.69 -4.12 -8.10
C ILE A 778 -16.39 -4.46 -6.78
N ASN A 779 -15.61 -4.55 -5.69
CA ASN A 779 -16.09 -4.89 -4.36
C ASN A 779 -16.50 -3.66 -3.52
N GLY A 780 -16.50 -2.45 -4.10
CA GLY A 780 -16.93 -1.23 -3.42
C GLY A 780 -15.99 -0.73 -2.33
N LEU A 781 -14.77 -1.25 -2.27
CA LEU A 781 -13.75 -0.88 -1.27
C LEU A 781 -13.05 0.42 -1.63
N LYS A 782 -13.04 0.73 -2.93
CA LYS A 782 -12.42 1.93 -3.46
C LYS A 782 -13.34 2.64 -4.43
N ASP A 783 -13.68 3.88 -4.09
CA ASP A 783 -14.38 4.77 -5.01
C ASP A 783 -13.34 5.47 -5.91
N VAL A 784 -13.47 5.24 -7.21
CA VAL A 784 -12.62 5.84 -8.25
C VAL A 784 -13.36 6.88 -9.08
N LYS A 785 -14.62 7.19 -8.71
CA LYS A 785 -15.36 8.33 -9.24
C LYS A 785 -14.97 9.55 -8.41
N GLY A 786 -14.35 10.55 -9.03
CA GLY A 786 -13.94 11.74 -8.31
C GLY A 786 -12.79 12.53 -8.93
N ASP A 787 -12.15 13.31 -8.07
CA ASP A 787 -11.07 14.23 -8.39
C ASP A 787 -9.73 13.50 -8.67
N GLU A 788 -8.71 14.29 -9.01
CA GLU A 788 -7.34 13.88 -9.33
C GLU A 788 -6.69 12.88 -8.36
N LYS A 789 -7.17 12.82 -7.11
CA LYS A 789 -6.63 11.93 -6.08
C LYS A 789 -6.93 10.47 -6.36
N THR A 790 -8.01 10.20 -7.09
CA THR A 790 -8.49 8.85 -7.39
C THR A 790 -7.98 8.30 -8.73
N TRP A 791 -7.30 9.11 -9.54
CA TRP A 791 -6.92 8.74 -10.91
C TRP A 791 -5.91 7.59 -10.92
N MET A 792 -4.98 7.57 -9.96
CA MET A 792 -3.97 6.52 -9.82
C MET A 792 -4.53 5.19 -9.30
N ASP A 793 -5.76 5.21 -8.81
CA ASP A 793 -6.45 4.06 -8.23
C ASP A 793 -7.23 3.25 -9.26
N ARG A 794 -7.38 3.81 -10.47
CA ARG A 794 -7.93 3.10 -11.62
C ARG A 794 -6.87 2.17 -12.24
N PRO A 795 -7.27 1.16 -13.02
CA PRO A 795 -6.35 0.38 -13.83
C PRO A 795 -5.52 1.31 -14.71
N HIS A 796 -4.20 1.22 -14.59
CA HIS A 796 -3.32 2.10 -15.35
C HIS A 796 -3.40 1.79 -16.84
N ILE A 797 -3.65 2.82 -17.65
CA ILE A 797 -3.74 2.73 -19.12
C ILE A 797 -2.42 3.00 -19.83
N ARG A 798 -1.36 3.29 -19.05
CA ARG A 798 -0.01 3.55 -19.50
C ARG A 798 0.96 2.74 -18.63
N PHE A 799 2.00 2.21 -19.26
CA PHE A 799 3.02 1.41 -18.59
C PHE A 799 4.36 1.51 -19.32
N ILE A 800 5.42 1.00 -18.69
CA ILE A 800 6.78 1.05 -19.23
C ILE A 800 6.95 -0.10 -20.23
N GLY A 801 6.95 0.19 -21.52
CA GLY A 801 6.97 -0.81 -22.59
C GLY A 801 8.18 -1.75 -22.58
N GLU A 802 9.36 -1.24 -22.21
CA GLU A 802 10.62 -2.00 -22.17
C GLU A 802 10.67 -3.03 -21.04
N THR A 803 9.86 -2.84 -20.01
CA THR A 803 9.89 -3.70 -18.81
C THR A 803 8.55 -4.38 -18.52
N GLY A 804 7.46 -3.90 -19.12
CA GLY A 804 6.09 -4.30 -18.79
C GLY A 804 5.70 -3.97 -17.34
N LEU A 805 6.42 -3.05 -16.69
CA LEU A 805 6.14 -2.59 -15.32
C LEU A 805 5.17 -1.41 -15.35
N GLU A 806 4.47 -1.23 -14.22
CA GLU A 806 3.69 -0.04 -13.94
C GLU A 806 4.57 1.22 -13.99
N ASP A 807 4.09 2.27 -14.65
CA ASP A 807 4.73 3.59 -14.65
C ASP A 807 4.32 4.31 -13.35
N PRO A 808 5.25 4.59 -12.41
CA PRO A 808 4.90 5.21 -11.13
C PRO A 808 4.60 6.71 -11.27
N LYS A 809 4.81 7.30 -12.45
CA LYS A 809 4.50 8.72 -12.69
C LYS A 809 2.99 8.92 -12.54
N TRP A 810 2.60 9.96 -11.81
CA TRP A 810 1.20 10.35 -11.72
C TRP A 810 0.63 10.68 -13.11
N TYR A 811 -0.54 10.14 -13.42
CA TYR A 811 -1.16 10.22 -14.74
C TYR A 811 -2.70 10.13 -14.64
N ASN A 812 -3.41 10.72 -15.61
CA ASN A 812 -4.86 10.58 -15.75
C ASN A 812 -5.25 9.20 -16.32
N HIS A 813 -5.50 8.22 -15.46
CA HIS A 813 -5.93 6.88 -15.88
C HIS A 813 -7.46 6.72 -15.99
N LYS A 814 -8.23 7.81 -15.96
CA LYS A 814 -9.69 7.78 -16.21
C LYS A 814 -9.95 7.62 -17.71
N GLN A 815 -9.71 6.45 -18.27
CA GLN A 815 -9.83 6.20 -19.71
C GLN A 815 -10.50 4.85 -19.97
N ASN A 816 -11.83 4.88 -20.02
CA ASN A 816 -12.67 3.70 -20.25
C ASN A 816 -12.55 3.22 -21.70
N ASP A 817 -12.28 4.14 -22.62
CA ASP A 817 -12.00 3.83 -24.01
C ASP A 817 -10.82 2.87 -24.17
N ALA A 818 -9.70 3.13 -23.48
CA ALA A 818 -8.49 2.30 -23.56
C ALA A 818 -8.79 0.86 -23.11
N LEU A 819 -9.43 0.68 -21.95
CA LEU A 819 -9.85 -0.64 -21.47
C LEU A 819 -10.80 -1.32 -22.47
N GLY A 820 -11.76 -0.57 -23.01
CA GLY A 820 -12.67 -1.04 -24.05
C GLY A 820 -11.95 -1.48 -25.33
N TYR A 821 -10.93 -0.76 -25.78
CA TYR A 821 -10.11 -1.12 -26.94
C TYR A 821 -9.33 -2.41 -26.71
N PHE A 822 -8.76 -2.60 -25.52
CA PHE A 822 -8.12 -3.86 -25.17
C PHE A 822 -9.10 -5.01 -25.22
N MET A 823 -10.26 -4.85 -24.58
CA MET A 823 -11.30 -5.88 -24.56
C MET A 823 -11.81 -6.20 -25.97
N TRP A 824 -12.04 -5.18 -26.80
CA TRP A 824 -12.47 -5.34 -28.18
C TRP A 824 -11.40 -6.02 -29.04
N ALA A 825 -10.16 -5.51 -29.05
CA ALA A 825 -9.07 -6.07 -29.86
C ALA A 825 -8.74 -7.51 -29.43
N ARG A 826 -8.72 -7.79 -28.13
CA ARG A 826 -8.53 -9.14 -27.59
C ARG A 826 -9.64 -10.09 -28.03
N THR A 827 -10.89 -9.62 -28.02
CA THR A 827 -12.05 -10.40 -28.46
C THR A 827 -12.05 -10.60 -29.99
N GLN A 828 -11.59 -9.62 -30.77
CA GLN A 828 -11.40 -9.76 -32.21
C GLN A 828 -10.42 -10.89 -32.55
N LEU A 829 -9.26 -10.96 -31.89
CA LEU A 829 -8.32 -12.08 -32.11
C LEU A 829 -8.90 -13.44 -31.68
N ALA A 830 -9.75 -13.48 -30.65
CA ALA A 830 -10.49 -14.69 -30.28
C ALA A 830 -11.55 -15.08 -31.34
N TRP A 831 -12.26 -14.09 -31.87
CA TRP A 831 -13.20 -14.27 -32.96
C TRP A 831 -12.52 -14.87 -34.20
N HIS A 832 -11.31 -14.40 -34.52
CA HIS A 832 -10.50 -14.93 -35.61
C HIS A 832 -9.64 -16.16 -35.25
N LYS A 833 -9.82 -16.74 -34.05
CA LYS A 833 -9.10 -17.94 -33.56
C LYS A 833 -7.57 -17.80 -33.48
N LYS A 834 -7.04 -16.57 -33.49
CA LYS A 834 -5.61 -16.29 -33.34
C LYS A 834 -5.16 -16.26 -31.89
N LEU A 835 -6.07 -15.83 -31.01
CA LEU A 835 -5.86 -15.85 -29.57
C LEU A 835 -7.17 -16.27 -28.88
N PRO A 836 -7.50 -17.58 -28.83
CA PRO A 836 -8.71 -18.07 -28.15
C PRO A 836 -8.76 -17.67 -26.67
N PHE A 837 -9.94 -17.64 -26.05
CA PHE A 837 -10.04 -17.39 -24.61
C PHE A 837 -9.77 -18.68 -23.83
N ASP A 838 -8.68 -18.69 -23.06
CA ASP A 838 -8.34 -19.74 -22.11
C ASP A 838 -7.82 -19.15 -20.78
N GLY A 839 -7.87 -19.96 -19.71
CA GLY A 839 -7.28 -19.67 -18.40
C GLY A 839 -7.42 -18.22 -17.91
N GLU A 840 -6.28 -17.55 -17.75
CA GLU A 840 -6.19 -16.21 -17.17
C GLU A 840 -6.78 -15.12 -18.08
N HIS A 841 -6.75 -15.28 -19.41
CA HIS A 841 -7.32 -14.29 -20.32
C HIS A 841 -8.84 -14.25 -20.21
N LEU A 842 -9.49 -15.40 -20.08
CA LEU A 842 -10.94 -15.45 -19.91
C LEU A 842 -11.35 -14.82 -18.58
N LYS A 843 -10.61 -15.10 -17.50
CA LYS A 843 -10.80 -14.48 -16.18
C LYS A 843 -10.62 -12.96 -16.24
N LEU A 844 -9.57 -12.48 -16.91
CA LEU A 844 -9.30 -11.04 -17.07
C LEU A 844 -10.47 -10.33 -17.76
N MET A 845 -11.04 -10.92 -18.82
CA MET A 845 -12.20 -10.32 -19.50
C MET A 845 -13.40 -10.18 -18.56
N GLY A 846 -13.71 -11.22 -17.79
CA GLY A 846 -14.80 -11.19 -16.80
C GLY A 846 -14.61 -10.07 -15.77
N GLN A 847 -13.40 -9.97 -15.22
CA GLN A 847 -13.03 -8.92 -14.27
C GLN A 847 -13.16 -7.51 -14.87
N LEU A 848 -12.69 -7.31 -16.10
CA LEU A 848 -12.81 -6.02 -16.78
C LEU A 848 -14.28 -5.62 -17.03
N PHE A 849 -15.16 -6.56 -17.37
CA PHE A 849 -16.58 -6.29 -17.49
C PHE A 849 -17.20 -5.90 -16.14
N ASP A 850 -16.92 -6.64 -15.06
CA ASP A 850 -17.43 -6.29 -13.74
C ASP A 850 -16.88 -4.93 -13.26
N TYR A 851 -15.63 -4.58 -13.60
CA TYR A 851 -15.05 -3.27 -13.32
C TYR A 851 -15.79 -2.14 -14.05
N LEU A 852 -15.98 -2.27 -15.37
CA LEU A 852 -16.72 -1.28 -16.17
C LEU A 852 -18.16 -1.08 -15.70
N ARG A 853 -18.76 -2.14 -15.14
CA ARG A 853 -20.08 -2.05 -14.50
C ARG A 853 -20.01 -1.32 -13.18
N ALA A 854 -19.04 -1.65 -12.31
CA ALA A 854 -18.90 -1.05 -10.99
C ALA A 854 -18.70 0.47 -11.06
N ILE A 855 -17.93 0.95 -12.04
CA ILE A 855 -17.75 2.38 -12.27
C ILE A 855 -18.90 3.03 -13.05
N GLU A 856 -19.93 2.28 -13.44
CA GLU A 856 -21.02 2.77 -14.29
C GLU A 856 -20.49 3.53 -15.52
N SER A 857 -19.62 2.87 -16.29
CA SER A 857 -18.90 3.44 -17.44
C SER A 857 -19.75 4.18 -18.50
N TRP A 858 -21.08 4.05 -18.46
CA TRP A 858 -22.03 4.79 -19.30
C TRP A 858 -22.33 6.22 -18.80
N GLU A 859 -21.97 6.54 -17.57
CA GLU A 859 -22.15 7.84 -16.90
C GLU A 859 -20.86 8.39 -16.27
N ASP A 860 -19.80 7.60 -16.24
CA ASP A 860 -18.50 7.98 -15.69
C ASP A 860 -17.87 9.16 -16.45
N LEU A 861 -17.44 10.18 -15.71
CA LEU A 861 -16.75 11.34 -16.26
C LEU A 861 -15.28 11.00 -16.45
N ASP A 862 -14.89 10.59 -17.66
CA ASP A 862 -13.53 10.15 -17.98
C ASP A 862 -12.81 11.16 -18.90
N GLY A 863 -11.51 10.96 -19.14
CA GLY A 863 -10.68 11.86 -19.94
C GLY A 863 -10.80 11.66 -21.45
N GLY A 864 -11.58 10.67 -21.90
CA GLY A 864 -11.79 10.37 -23.30
C GLY A 864 -10.53 9.97 -24.09
N HIS A 865 -10.68 9.91 -25.41
CA HIS A 865 -9.60 9.65 -26.37
C HIS A 865 -8.41 10.61 -26.25
N TRP A 866 -8.65 11.81 -25.73
CA TRP A 866 -7.67 12.88 -25.71
C TRP A 866 -6.97 13.05 -24.37
N GLU A 867 -7.35 12.25 -23.37
CA GLU A 867 -6.73 12.25 -22.04
C GLU A 867 -6.86 13.63 -21.35
N GLU A 868 -7.98 14.30 -21.64
CA GLU A 868 -8.25 15.70 -21.28
C GLU A 868 -9.41 15.79 -20.29
N HIS A 869 -10.24 16.83 -20.44
CA HIS A 869 -11.30 17.20 -19.51
C HIS A 869 -12.23 16.03 -19.17
N SER A 870 -12.54 15.91 -17.88
CA SER A 870 -13.50 14.92 -17.36
C SER A 870 -14.91 15.15 -17.94
N ALA A 871 -15.38 14.25 -18.81
CA ALA A 871 -16.70 14.33 -19.44
C ALA A 871 -17.28 12.94 -19.76
N VAL A 872 -18.55 12.88 -20.17
CA VAL A 872 -19.14 11.65 -20.71
C VAL A 872 -18.88 11.61 -22.22
N HIS A 873 -17.86 10.87 -22.62
CA HIS A 873 -17.38 10.79 -24.01
C HIS A 873 -18.06 9.65 -24.77
N ALA A 874 -18.62 9.94 -25.95
CA ALA A 874 -19.13 8.90 -26.85
C ALA A 874 -18.03 7.90 -27.24
N SER A 875 -16.81 8.41 -27.47
CA SER A 875 -15.63 7.60 -27.78
C SER A 875 -15.13 6.71 -26.63
N SER A 876 -15.55 6.96 -25.38
CA SER A 876 -15.30 6.10 -24.21
C SER A 876 -16.37 5.06 -23.95
N ILE A 877 -17.59 5.29 -24.45
CA ILE A 877 -18.70 4.33 -24.32
C ILE A 877 -18.68 3.30 -25.46
N GLY A 878 -18.29 3.71 -26.65
CA GLY A 878 -18.30 2.87 -27.84
C GLY A 878 -17.42 1.61 -27.77
N PRO A 879 -16.13 1.71 -27.45
CA PRO A 879 -15.24 0.54 -27.41
C PRO A 879 -15.70 -0.54 -26.42
N PRO A 880 -16.08 -0.21 -25.16
CA PRO A 880 -16.72 -1.18 -24.26
C PRO A 880 -17.97 -1.83 -24.84
N LEU A 881 -18.87 -1.07 -25.47
CA LEU A 881 -20.08 -1.62 -26.10
C LEU A 881 -19.75 -2.58 -27.26
N ALA A 882 -18.76 -2.23 -28.08
CA ALA A 882 -18.27 -3.09 -29.16
C ALA A 882 -17.69 -4.40 -28.60
N ALA A 883 -16.92 -4.30 -27.51
CA ALA A 883 -16.35 -5.45 -26.82
C ALA A 883 -17.43 -6.39 -26.25
N VAL A 884 -18.43 -5.85 -25.53
CA VAL A 884 -19.54 -6.63 -24.96
C VAL A 884 -20.30 -7.39 -26.06
N LYS A 885 -20.71 -6.69 -27.12
CA LYS A 885 -21.47 -7.28 -28.24
C LYS A 885 -20.69 -8.41 -28.91
N LEU A 886 -19.39 -8.21 -29.13
CA LEU A 886 -18.55 -9.22 -29.76
C LEU A 886 -18.26 -10.39 -28.82
N PHE A 887 -18.01 -10.13 -27.53
CA PHE A 887 -17.69 -11.16 -26.55
C PHE A 887 -18.87 -12.12 -26.34
N LYS A 888 -20.11 -11.60 -26.29
CA LYS A 888 -21.33 -12.42 -26.26
C LYS A 888 -21.41 -13.38 -27.46
N LYS A 889 -21.03 -12.91 -28.67
CA LYS A 889 -20.98 -13.76 -29.87
C LYS A 889 -19.91 -14.84 -29.78
N VAL A 890 -18.72 -14.51 -29.26
CA VAL A 890 -17.64 -15.48 -29.05
C VAL A 890 -18.04 -16.53 -28.01
N ALA A 891 -18.59 -16.11 -26.87
CA ALA A 891 -19.06 -17.01 -25.80
C ALA A 891 -20.16 -17.97 -26.30
N ALA A 892 -21.13 -17.46 -27.06
CA ALA A 892 -22.18 -18.29 -27.66
C ALA A 892 -21.64 -19.28 -28.71
N ARG A 893 -20.65 -18.87 -29.52
CA ARG A 893 -20.02 -19.73 -30.53
C ARG A 893 -19.18 -20.84 -29.90
N ASP A 894 -18.38 -20.50 -28.88
CA ASP A 894 -17.39 -21.39 -28.30
C ASP A 894 -17.93 -22.18 -27.09
N GLY A 895 -19.12 -21.83 -26.58
CA GLY A 895 -19.85 -22.62 -25.59
C GLY A 895 -19.33 -22.48 -24.16
N PHE A 896 -18.83 -21.30 -23.77
CA PHE A 896 -18.38 -21.02 -22.40
C PHE A 896 -19.25 -19.98 -21.71
N LEU A 897 -19.31 -20.05 -20.38
CA LEU A 897 -19.96 -19.03 -19.56
C LEU A 897 -18.97 -17.91 -19.23
N PRO A 898 -19.36 -16.63 -19.45
CA PRO A 898 -18.56 -15.48 -19.02
C PRO A 898 -18.26 -15.52 -17.50
N PRO A 899 -16.99 -15.39 -17.06
CA PRO A 899 -16.64 -15.40 -15.65
C PRO A 899 -16.83 -14.01 -15.00
N CYS A 900 -18.05 -13.47 -15.09
CA CYS A 900 -18.49 -12.22 -14.47
C CYS A 900 -19.86 -12.42 -13.82
N LYS A 901 -20.38 -11.42 -13.09
CA LYS A 901 -21.76 -11.50 -12.56
C LYS A 901 -22.76 -11.77 -13.69
N SER A 902 -23.79 -12.57 -13.39
CA SER A 902 -24.67 -13.18 -14.41
C SER A 902 -25.40 -12.17 -15.31
N ASP A 903 -25.66 -10.96 -14.81
CA ASP A 903 -26.35 -9.88 -15.50
C ASP A 903 -25.40 -8.78 -16.01
N THR A 904 -24.08 -8.85 -15.75
CA THR A 904 -23.13 -7.78 -16.07
C THR A 904 -23.10 -7.42 -17.55
N LEU A 905 -23.03 -8.42 -18.44
CA LEU A 905 -22.97 -8.15 -19.88
C LEU A 905 -24.27 -7.53 -20.40
N ASP A 906 -25.42 -7.90 -19.85
CA ASP A 906 -26.71 -7.35 -20.27
C ASP A 906 -26.92 -5.92 -19.76
N VAL A 907 -26.51 -5.65 -18.51
CA VAL A 907 -26.51 -4.30 -17.92
C VAL A 907 -25.60 -3.37 -18.72
N LEU A 908 -24.37 -3.80 -19.00
CA LEU A 908 -23.43 -3.02 -19.80
C LEU A 908 -23.97 -2.76 -21.20
N GLU A 909 -24.44 -3.80 -21.91
CA GLU A 909 -24.96 -3.64 -23.27
C GLU A 909 -26.12 -2.65 -23.32
N SER A 910 -27.10 -2.79 -22.43
CA SER A 910 -28.28 -1.91 -22.38
C SER A 910 -27.91 -0.47 -22.05
N ASN A 911 -27.12 -0.25 -20.99
CA ASN A 911 -26.83 1.10 -20.50
C ASN A 911 -25.85 1.85 -21.42
N LEU A 912 -24.79 1.18 -21.89
CA LEU A 912 -23.85 1.78 -22.84
C LEU A 912 -24.54 2.11 -24.17
N GLN A 913 -25.41 1.23 -24.68
CA GLN A 913 -26.20 1.50 -25.90
C GLN A 913 -27.12 2.71 -25.73
N SER A 914 -27.81 2.81 -24.59
CA SER A 914 -28.71 3.91 -24.25
C SER A 914 -27.95 5.23 -24.11
N ALA A 915 -26.82 5.23 -23.41
CA ALA A 915 -25.98 6.41 -23.24
C ALA A 915 -25.39 6.88 -24.58
N LEU A 916 -24.83 5.96 -25.39
CA LEU A 916 -24.26 6.30 -26.69
C LEU A 916 -25.31 6.92 -27.62
N ALA A 917 -26.53 6.37 -27.65
CA ALA A 917 -27.63 6.90 -28.46
C ALA A 917 -28.08 8.30 -28.05
N LYS A 918 -27.92 8.68 -26.76
CA LYS A 918 -28.24 10.04 -26.28
C LYS A 918 -27.19 11.06 -26.68
N ILE A 919 -25.92 10.66 -26.74
CA ILE A 919 -24.80 11.56 -27.01
C ILE A 919 -24.65 11.80 -28.52
N LEU A 920 -24.78 10.74 -29.33
CA LEU A 920 -24.58 10.84 -30.78
C LEU A 920 -25.59 11.79 -31.46
N PRO A 921 -25.15 12.52 -32.51
CA PRO A 921 -23.86 12.43 -33.20
C PRO A 921 -22.74 13.31 -32.60
N ASN A 922 -22.95 13.86 -31.39
CA ASN A 922 -21.93 14.65 -30.70
C ASN A 922 -20.91 13.71 -30.03
N GLU A 923 -19.79 14.26 -29.59
CA GLU A 923 -18.82 13.53 -28.74
C GLU A 923 -19.11 13.72 -27.26
N ILE A 924 -19.46 14.94 -26.87
CA ILE A 924 -19.75 15.33 -25.50
C ILE A 924 -21.04 16.15 -25.46
N ILE A 925 -21.94 15.80 -24.56
CA ILE A 925 -23.11 16.62 -24.19
C ILE A 925 -23.11 17.01 -22.71
N PHE A 926 -22.30 16.34 -21.89
CA PHE A 926 -22.19 16.57 -20.46
C PHE A 926 -20.71 16.47 -20.01
N PRO A 927 -20.21 17.45 -19.24
CA PRO A 927 -20.92 18.66 -18.80
C PRO A 927 -21.14 19.66 -19.95
N THR A 928 -22.15 20.52 -19.82
CA THR A 928 -22.66 21.35 -20.94
C THR A 928 -21.64 22.38 -21.44
N ASP A 929 -20.77 22.87 -20.56
CA ASP A 929 -19.67 23.79 -20.90
C ASP A 929 -18.57 23.15 -21.75
N LEU A 930 -18.48 21.81 -21.72
CA LEU A 930 -17.57 21.01 -22.54
C LEU A 930 -18.26 20.35 -23.74
N ALA A 931 -19.51 20.75 -24.06
CA ALA A 931 -20.24 20.14 -25.15
C ALA A 931 -19.50 20.28 -26.49
N ARG A 932 -19.34 19.16 -27.21
CA ARG A 932 -18.64 19.08 -28.49
C ARG A 932 -19.53 18.45 -29.54
N ASP A 933 -20.00 19.28 -30.47
CA ASP A 933 -20.87 18.87 -31.57
C ASP A 933 -20.12 18.29 -32.80
N SER A 934 -18.79 18.23 -32.70
CA SER A 934 -17.88 17.60 -33.65
C SER A 934 -16.54 17.34 -32.96
N ASP A 935 -16.11 16.08 -32.96
CA ASP A 935 -14.81 15.63 -32.47
C ASP A 935 -14.36 14.44 -33.32
N SER A 936 -13.12 14.46 -33.77
CA SER A 936 -12.52 13.43 -34.62
C SER A 936 -12.40 12.08 -33.92
N ALA A 937 -12.48 12.00 -32.59
CA ALA A 937 -12.55 10.73 -31.85
C ALA A 937 -13.76 9.87 -32.26
N THR A 938 -14.88 10.49 -32.64
CA THR A 938 -16.10 9.78 -33.07
C THR A 938 -15.90 8.92 -34.32
N VAL A 939 -14.88 9.19 -35.14
CA VAL A 939 -14.58 8.38 -36.34
C VAL A 939 -14.36 6.92 -35.98
N PHE A 940 -13.76 6.66 -34.82
CA PHE A 940 -13.40 5.31 -34.39
C PHE A 940 -14.63 4.44 -34.06
N LEU A 941 -15.76 5.06 -33.70
CA LEU A 941 -17.04 4.40 -33.51
C LEU A 941 -17.58 3.82 -34.82
N ALA A 942 -17.37 4.55 -35.92
CA ALA A 942 -17.76 4.12 -37.25
C ALA A 942 -16.75 3.12 -37.84
N TYR A 943 -15.45 3.36 -37.65
CA TYR A 943 -14.38 2.47 -38.09
C TYR A 943 -13.12 2.66 -37.23
N PRO A 944 -12.50 1.61 -36.66
CA PRO A 944 -12.71 0.19 -36.97
C PRO A 944 -13.73 -0.53 -36.08
N LEU A 945 -14.30 0.13 -35.06
CA LEU A 945 -15.19 -0.54 -34.11
C LEU A 945 -16.49 -1.02 -34.76
N GLU A 946 -16.99 -0.30 -35.76
CA GLU A 946 -18.27 -0.55 -36.43
C GLU A 946 -19.42 -0.76 -35.41
N VAL A 947 -19.43 0.04 -34.32
CA VAL A 947 -20.35 -0.13 -33.18
C VAL A 947 -21.69 0.60 -33.37
N VAL A 948 -21.70 1.60 -34.26
CA VAL A 948 -22.86 2.38 -34.67
C VAL A 948 -23.39 1.90 -36.02
N ASP A 949 -24.66 2.18 -36.32
CA ASP A 949 -25.21 1.87 -37.64
C ASP A 949 -24.73 2.85 -38.73
N ASP A 950 -24.94 2.48 -40.00
CA ASP A 950 -24.53 3.29 -41.15
C ASP A 950 -25.09 4.73 -41.12
N ALA A 951 -26.31 4.92 -40.59
CA ALA A 951 -26.96 6.22 -40.57
C ALA A 951 -26.28 7.16 -39.57
N ALA A 952 -26.03 6.67 -38.35
CA ALA A 952 -25.28 7.37 -37.33
C ALA A 952 -23.82 7.60 -37.79
N ALA A 953 -23.18 6.61 -38.41
CA ALA A 953 -21.83 6.75 -38.96
C ALA A 953 -21.74 7.86 -40.02
N LEU A 954 -22.69 7.92 -40.95
CA LEU A 954 -22.73 9.00 -41.96
C LEU A 954 -23.01 10.37 -41.33
N GLN A 955 -23.81 10.45 -40.26
CA GLN A 955 -23.99 11.69 -39.51
C GLN A 955 -22.70 12.14 -38.81
N ILE A 956 -21.94 11.20 -38.22
CA ILE A 956 -20.61 11.47 -37.66
C ILE A 956 -19.70 12.07 -38.74
N MET A 957 -19.60 11.43 -39.90
CA MET A 957 -18.76 11.92 -41.00
C MET A 957 -19.18 13.30 -41.52
N ASP A 958 -20.48 13.61 -41.48
CA ASP A 958 -20.97 14.95 -41.81
C ASP A 958 -20.56 16.00 -40.76
N ARG A 959 -20.59 15.64 -39.46
CA ARG A 959 -20.11 16.50 -38.38
C ARG A 959 -18.62 16.79 -38.50
N LEU A 960 -17.79 15.78 -38.81
CA LEU A 960 -16.34 15.92 -38.91
C LEU A 960 -15.89 17.01 -39.91
N LYS A 961 -16.72 17.36 -40.91
CA LYS A 961 -16.46 18.49 -41.81
C LYS A 961 -16.20 19.82 -41.07
N LYS A 962 -16.74 19.98 -39.86
CA LYS A 962 -16.57 21.16 -39.01
C LYS A 962 -15.17 21.34 -38.43
N VAL A 963 -14.37 20.27 -38.40
CA VAL A 963 -13.01 20.23 -37.85
C VAL A 963 -11.97 19.88 -38.93
N MET A 964 -12.38 19.85 -40.20
CA MET A 964 -11.48 19.61 -41.32
C MET A 964 -10.61 20.84 -41.62
N GLY A 965 -9.29 20.65 -41.59
CA GLY A 965 -8.31 21.61 -42.06
C GLY A 965 -7.74 21.27 -43.45
N HIS A 966 -6.82 22.10 -43.92
CA HIS A 966 -6.21 22.01 -45.25
C HIS A 966 -5.05 20.99 -45.36
N ILE A 967 -4.47 20.56 -44.23
CA ILE A 967 -3.47 19.49 -44.10
C ILE A 967 -4.13 18.22 -43.56
N GLY A 968 -4.77 18.33 -42.39
CA GLY A 968 -5.37 17.24 -41.63
C GLY A 968 -6.67 17.67 -40.96
N MET A 969 -7.17 16.90 -40.01
CA MET A 969 -8.34 17.31 -39.19
C MET A 969 -7.87 17.76 -37.81
N CYS A 970 -8.49 18.76 -37.22
CA CYS A 970 -8.32 19.05 -35.80
C CYS A 970 -8.97 17.94 -34.97
N ARG A 971 -8.52 17.71 -33.73
CA ARG A 971 -9.22 16.77 -32.82
C ARG A 971 -10.64 17.25 -32.57
N TYR A 972 -10.76 18.50 -32.12
CA TYR A 972 -12.03 19.22 -32.02
C TYR A 972 -11.76 20.73 -32.16
N ARG A 973 -12.81 21.55 -32.28
CA ARG A 973 -12.64 23.01 -32.33
C ARG A 973 -12.18 23.54 -30.99
N LYS A 974 -11.30 24.53 -31.00
CA LYS A 974 -10.67 25.08 -29.79
C LYS A 974 -9.74 24.10 -29.07
N ASP A 975 -9.18 23.14 -29.81
CA ASP A 975 -8.12 22.29 -29.29
C ASP A 975 -6.82 23.09 -29.10
N SER A 976 -6.40 23.25 -27.86
CA SER A 976 -5.22 24.04 -27.48
C SER A 976 -3.92 23.23 -27.50
N TYR A 977 -3.99 21.90 -27.62
CA TYR A 977 -2.80 21.07 -27.70
C TYR A 977 -2.09 21.27 -29.04
N TRP A 978 -0.79 21.53 -29.00
CA TRP A 978 -0.01 21.95 -30.17
C TRP A 978 -0.61 23.18 -30.90
N CYS A 979 -1.26 24.12 -30.21
CA CYS A 979 -1.71 25.38 -30.82
C CYS A 979 -0.53 26.21 -31.38
N LYS A 980 -0.80 27.26 -32.16
CA LYS A 980 0.25 28.14 -32.70
C LYS A 980 1.28 28.58 -31.65
N ASP A 981 2.56 28.42 -32.00
CA ASP A 981 3.74 28.71 -31.18
C ASP A 981 3.74 27.95 -29.83
N TYR A 982 3.24 26.71 -29.82
CA TYR A 982 3.02 25.90 -28.62
C TYR A 982 4.26 25.83 -27.70
N LYS A 983 5.43 25.50 -28.25
CA LYS A 983 6.66 25.37 -27.47
C LYS A 983 7.08 26.66 -26.79
N GLU A 984 6.91 27.80 -27.46
CA GLU A 984 7.21 29.11 -26.89
C GLU A 984 6.21 29.49 -25.78
N LYS A 985 4.95 29.06 -25.91
CA LYS A 985 3.87 29.38 -24.96
C LYS A 985 3.80 28.44 -23.75
N VAL A 986 4.08 27.14 -23.93
CA VAL A 986 3.79 26.07 -22.95
C VAL A 986 5.07 25.34 -22.49
N GLY A 987 6.16 25.39 -23.26
CA GLY A 987 7.43 24.71 -22.97
C GLY A 987 7.63 23.40 -23.76
N ASP A 988 8.71 22.68 -23.42
CA ASP A 988 9.23 21.55 -24.22
C ASP A 988 8.66 20.16 -23.87
N ASP A 989 7.82 20.03 -22.84
CA ASP A 989 7.16 18.74 -22.53
C ASP A 989 5.69 18.76 -22.97
N PRO A 990 5.36 18.26 -24.18
CA PRO A 990 3.99 18.21 -24.66
C PRO A 990 3.14 17.19 -23.87
N THR A 991 3.76 16.23 -23.16
CA THR A 991 3.05 15.24 -22.33
C THR A 991 2.80 15.69 -20.90
N LYS A 992 3.03 16.98 -20.58
CA LYS A 992 2.70 17.49 -19.25
C LYS A 992 1.21 17.25 -18.97
N HIS A 993 0.93 16.44 -17.95
CA HIS A 993 -0.43 16.16 -17.50
C HIS A 993 -0.98 17.44 -16.90
N PHE A 994 -2.15 17.83 -17.38
CA PHE A 994 -2.87 18.97 -16.86
C PHE A 994 -4.10 18.46 -16.12
N THR A 995 -4.24 18.92 -14.89
CA THR A 995 -5.52 18.89 -14.16
C THR A 995 -6.59 19.61 -14.99
N ASP A 996 -7.87 19.38 -14.68
CA ASP A 996 -8.98 20.07 -15.39
C ASP A 996 -8.82 21.61 -15.31
N GLU A 997 -8.26 22.12 -14.21
CA GLU A 997 -7.91 23.53 -14.03
C GLU A 997 -6.77 23.99 -14.94
N GLU A 998 -5.68 23.24 -15.01
CA GLU A 998 -4.54 23.59 -15.87
C GLU A 998 -4.89 23.48 -17.37
N LEU A 999 -5.77 22.55 -17.75
CA LEU A 999 -6.30 22.47 -19.13
C LEU A 999 -7.05 23.75 -19.48
N LYS A 1000 -7.90 24.26 -18.57
CA LYS A 1000 -8.59 25.54 -18.75
C LYS A 1000 -7.62 26.71 -18.89
N GLU A 1001 -6.45 26.66 -18.25
CA GLU A 1001 -5.41 27.69 -18.42
C GLU A 1001 -4.73 27.57 -19.79
N ARG A 1002 -4.40 26.36 -20.23
CA ARG A 1002 -3.84 26.10 -21.58
C ARG A 1002 -4.81 26.51 -22.67
N ASP A 1003 -6.11 26.23 -22.50
CA ASP A 1003 -7.16 26.57 -23.45
C ASP A 1003 -7.28 28.09 -23.70
N ARG A 1004 -6.85 28.93 -22.75
CA ARG A 1004 -6.83 30.40 -22.91
C ARG A 1004 -5.71 30.88 -23.86
N LEU A 1005 -4.72 30.05 -24.15
CA LEU A 1005 -3.58 30.39 -25.01
C LEU A 1005 -3.90 30.30 -26.51
N LEU A 1006 -4.99 29.60 -26.83
CA LEU A 1006 -5.44 29.34 -28.19
C LEU A 1006 -6.30 30.49 -28.71
N LYS A 1007 -6.12 30.83 -29.99
CA LYS A 1007 -7.08 31.59 -30.78
C LYS A 1007 -7.72 30.67 -31.81
N GLU A 1008 -9.01 30.90 -32.08
CA GLU A 1008 -9.75 30.09 -33.06
C GLU A 1008 -9.10 30.17 -34.45
N GLY A 1009 -8.84 29.02 -35.06
CA GLY A 1009 -8.12 28.87 -36.33
C GLY A 1009 -6.61 28.61 -36.18
N GLU A 1010 -6.07 28.60 -34.95
CA GLU A 1010 -4.67 28.29 -34.64
C GLU A 1010 -4.46 26.85 -34.12
N GLU A 1011 -5.47 25.98 -34.24
CA GLU A 1011 -5.40 24.57 -33.82
C GLU A 1011 -4.43 23.73 -34.68
N ALA A 1012 -3.82 22.72 -34.06
CA ALA A 1012 -3.05 21.73 -34.78
C ALA A 1012 -3.93 20.90 -35.73
N GLN A 1013 -3.35 20.42 -36.82
CA GLN A 1013 -4.00 19.56 -37.78
C GLN A 1013 -3.38 18.16 -37.74
N TRP A 1014 -4.16 17.20 -37.29
CA TRP A 1014 -3.77 15.83 -37.02
C TRP A 1014 -3.94 14.94 -38.25
N CYS A 1015 -2.98 14.03 -38.41
CA CYS A 1015 -2.84 13.22 -39.62
C CYS A 1015 -3.48 11.83 -39.51
N LEU A 1016 -3.86 11.38 -38.31
CA LEU A 1016 -4.38 10.02 -38.07
C LEU A 1016 -5.86 9.81 -38.45
N PHE A 1017 -6.64 10.90 -38.59
CA PHE A 1017 -8.08 10.81 -38.86
C PHE A 1017 -8.43 10.56 -40.33
N ASP A 1018 -7.76 11.26 -41.25
CA ASP A 1018 -8.01 11.12 -42.69
C ASP A 1018 -7.88 9.66 -43.19
N PRO A 1019 -6.89 8.85 -42.75
CA PRO A 1019 -6.85 7.44 -43.09
C PRO A 1019 -8.08 6.64 -42.60
N MET A 1020 -8.58 6.91 -41.38
CA MET A 1020 -9.76 6.24 -40.84
C MET A 1020 -11.03 6.61 -41.61
N VAL A 1021 -11.18 7.89 -41.98
CA VAL A 1021 -12.29 8.34 -42.83
C VAL A 1021 -12.20 7.71 -44.23
N SER A 1022 -10.99 7.58 -44.79
CA SER A 1022 -10.79 6.87 -46.04
C SER A 1022 -11.22 5.41 -45.94
N ALA A 1023 -10.75 4.70 -44.91
CA ALA A 1023 -11.11 3.30 -44.68
C ALA A 1023 -12.62 3.11 -44.52
N PHE A 1024 -13.29 3.98 -43.75
CA PHE A 1024 -14.74 3.98 -43.59
C PHE A 1024 -15.47 4.11 -44.94
N TYR A 1025 -15.11 5.10 -45.76
CA TYR A 1025 -15.75 5.26 -47.07
C TYR A 1025 -15.45 4.09 -48.02
N GLY A 1026 -14.28 3.45 -47.88
CA GLY A 1026 -13.97 2.19 -48.55
C GLY A 1026 -14.96 1.08 -48.18
N ARG A 1027 -15.25 0.92 -46.89
CA ARG A 1027 -16.26 -0.06 -46.40
C ARG A 1027 -17.65 0.27 -46.94
N MET A 1028 -18.04 1.55 -46.95
CA MET A 1028 -19.30 2.00 -47.54
C MET A 1028 -19.39 1.71 -49.03
N TYR A 1029 -18.32 1.97 -49.79
CA TYR A 1029 -18.26 1.62 -51.21
C TYR A 1029 -18.34 0.11 -51.42
N GLN A 1030 -17.61 -0.68 -50.63
CA GLN A 1030 -17.66 -2.15 -50.72
C GLN A 1030 -19.07 -2.69 -50.50
N LYS A 1031 -19.83 -2.08 -49.58
CA LYS A 1031 -21.21 -2.45 -49.26
C LYS A 1031 -22.23 -1.98 -50.30
N THR A 1032 -22.12 -0.73 -50.76
CA THR A 1032 -23.15 -0.06 -51.58
C THR A 1032 -22.86 -0.04 -53.08
N LYS A 1033 -21.58 -0.15 -53.45
CA LYS A 1033 -21.04 0.09 -54.80
C LYS A 1033 -21.28 1.50 -55.35
N ASP A 1034 -21.64 2.46 -54.50
CA ASP A 1034 -21.83 3.85 -54.93
C ASP A 1034 -20.48 4.55 -55.12
N SER A 1035 -20.20 4.96 -56.37
CA SER A 1035 -18.94 5.60 -56.77
C SER A 1035 -18.64 6.89 -56.00
N LYS A 1036 -19.66 7.53 -55.41
CA LYS A 1036 -19.48 8.67 -54.49
C LYS A 1036 -18.57 8.30 -53.33
N TYR A 1037 -18.74 7.12 -52.75
CA TYR A 1037 -17.94 6.68 -51.61
C TYR A 1037 -16.51 6.30 -52.01
N LEU A 1038 -16.32 5.74 -53.22
CA LEU A 1038 -14.98 5.52 -53.76
C LEU A 1038 -14.23 6.84 -53.97
N ARG A 1039 -14.92 7.87 -54.46
CA ARG A 1039 -14.35 9.21 -54.61
C ARG A 1039 -13.97 9.85 -53.26
N LEU A 1040 -14.81 9.69 -52.25
CA LEU A 1040 -14.51 10.15 -50.88
C LEU A 1040 -13.35 9.35 -50.26
N GLN A 1041 -13.33 8.03 -50.43
CA GLN A 1041 -12.21 7.20 -50.01
C GLN A 1041 -10.89 7.70 -50.62
N GLN A 1042 -10.89 7.96 -51.94
CA GLN A 1042 -9.72 8.49 -52.66
C GLN A 1042 -9.29 9.87 -52.15
N LEU A 1043 -10.24 10.78 -51.93
CA LEU A 1043 -10.00 12.11 -51.39
C LEU A 1043 -9.24 12.04 -50.05
N PHE A 1044 -9.75 11.24 -49.12
CA PHE A 1044 -9.16 11.11 -47.79
C PHE A 1044 -7.83 10.34 -47.80
N LEU A 1045 -7.67 9.34 -48.68
CA LEU A 1045 -6.37 8.69 -48.89
C LEU A 1045 -5.34 9.69 -49.42
N ALA A 1046 -5.72 10.53 -50.38
CA ALA A 1046 -4.84 11.56 -50.94
C ALA A 1046 -4.39 12.58 -49.89
N ARG A 1047 -5.26 12.95 -48.95
CA ARG A 1047 -4.91 13.79 -47.79
C ARG A 1047 -3.85 13.14 -46.91
N SER A 1048 -4.08 11.88 -46.54
CA SER A 1048 -3.15 11.13 -45.71
C SER A 1048 -1.77 11.02 -46.35
N LEU A 1049 -1.70 10.82 -47.67
CA LEU A 1049 -0.45 10.78 -48.42
C LEU A 1049 0.21 12.16 -48.50
N ALA A 1050 -0.58 13.22 -48.67
CA ALA A 1050 -0.05 14.59 -48.77
C ALA A 1050 0.62 15.07 -47.47
N ALA A 1051 0.19 14.52 -46.31
CA ALA A 1051 0.73 14.83 -45.00
C ALA A 1051 2.07 14.11 -44.67
N ILE A 1052 2.52 13.15 -45.50
CA ILE A 1052 3.81 12.46 -45.31
C ILE A 1052 4.96 13.47 -45.41
N THR A 1053 5.88 13.45 -44.45
CA THR A 1053 6.92 14.47 -44.31
C THR A 1053 7.85 14.56 -45.53
N GLY A 1054 8.19 15.80 -45.90
CA GLY A 1054 9.13 16.12 -46.97
C GLY A 1054 10.59 16.13 -46.54
N ASP A 1055 11.48 16.35 -47.51
CA ASP A 1055 12.95 16.36 -47.33
C ASP A 1055 13.46 17.42 -46.34
N SER A 1056 12.70 18.49 -46.10
CA SER A 1056 13.04 19.57 -45.15
C SER A 1056 12.59 19.30 -43.71
N CYS A 1057 11.93 18.15 -43.44
CA CYS A 1057 11.45 17.82 -42.11
C CYS A 1057 12.62 17.58 -41.13
N PRO A 1058 12.64 18.23 -39.94
CA PRO A 1058 13.73 18.07 -38.97
C PRO A 1058 13.84 16.66 -38.37
N TYR A 1059 12.76 15.86 -38.45
CA TYR A 1059 12.69 14.48 -37.97
C TYR A 1059 12.97 13.44 -39.06
N GLY A 1060 13.11 13.90 -40.31
CA GLY A 1060 13.38 13.08 -41.49
C GLY A 1060 12.20 13.04 -42.48
N PRO A 1061 12.49 12.78 -43.77
CA PRO A 1061 11.46 12.61 -44.79
C PRO A 1061 10.78 11.24 -44.69
N TRP A 1062 9.65 11.09 -45.38
CA TRP A 1062 8.91 9.82 -45.50
C TRP A 1062 8.34 9.27 -44.19
N HIS A 1063 8.12 10.13 -43.20
CA HIS A 1063 7.51 9.79 -41.92
C HIS A 1063 6.04 10.19 -41.89
N CYS A 1064 5.23 9.42 -41.15
CA CYS A 1064 3.85 9.77 -40.84
C CYS A 1064 3.85 10.61 -39.56
N ALA A 1065 3.51 11.89 -39.65
CA ALA A 1065 3.43 12.78 -38.50
C ALA A 1065 2.21 12.46 -37.62
N GLU A 1066 2.25 12.81 -36.34
CA GLU A 1066 1.04 12.89 -35.50
C GLU A 1066 0.19 14.07 -35.97
N ALA A 1067 0.79 15.26 -35.96
CA ALA A 1067 0.14 16.49 -36.34
C ALA A 1067 1.12 17.49 -36.97
N TYR A 1068 0.57 18.45 -37.69
CA TYR A 1068 1.25 19.69 -38.06
C TYR A 1068 0.69 20.82 -37.21
N TYR A 1069 1.58 21.70 -36.72
CA TYR A 1069 1.21 22.91 -35.98
C TYR A 1069 1.89 24.14 -36.56
N LEU A 1070 1.36 25.32 -36.23
CA LEU A 1070 1.92 26.60 -36.66
C LEU A 1070 3.07 27.00 -35.74
N GLU A 1071 4.27 27.07 -36.29
CA GLU A 1071 5.43 27.71 -35.67
C GLU A 1071 5.84 28.92 -36.51
N LYS A 1072 5.74 30.13 -35.95
CA LYS A 1072 6.06 31.39 -36.66
C LYS A 1072 5.35 31.49 -38.01
N ASP A 1073 4.06 31.15 -38.03
CA ASP A 1073 3.19 31.14 -39.21
C ASP A 1073 3.53 30.09 -40.29
N THR A 1074 4.40 29.13 -39.97
CA THR A 1074 4.74 28.01 -40.86
C THR A 1074 4.24 26.70 -40.27
N TRP A 1075 3.60 25.86 -41.08
CA TRP A 1075 3.19 24.53 -40.66
C TRP A 1075 4.41 23.60 -40.59
N VAL A 1076 4.68 23.08 -39.39
CA VAL A 1076 5.78 22.15 -39.14
C VAL A 1076 5.24 20.89 -38.45
N PRO A 1077 5.81 19.71 -38.73
CA PRO A 1077 5.45 18.50 -38.02
C PRO A 1077 5.85 18.61 -36.55
N ASN A 1078 5.04 18.05 -35.66
CA ASN A 1078 5.34 18.02 -34.24
C ASN A 1078 6.38 16.93 -33.89
N ASP A 1079 6.81 16.95 -32.63
CA ASP A 1079 7.98 16.21 -32.13
C ASP A 1079 7.78 14.69 -32.10
N ASP A 1080 6.53 14.24 -32.08
CA ASP A 1080 6.15 12.84 -32.04
C ASP A 1080 6.19 12.17 -33.41
N THR A 1081 6.85 12.80 -34.39
CA THR A 1081 7.03 12.29 -35.75
C THR A 1081 8.24 11.36 -35.85
N PRO A 1082 8.07 10.08 -36.27
CA PRO A 1082 6.83 9.43 -36.72
C PRO A 1082 5.94 8.87 -35.58
N LEU A 1083 4.63 9.05 -35.73
CA LEU A 1083 3.62 8.42 -34.86
C LEU A 1083 3.19 7.08 -35.43
N VAL A 1084 3.28 6.03 -34.61
CA VAL A 1084 3.02 4.65 -35.03
C VAL A 1084 1.55 4.42 -35.33
N TRP A 1085 0.67 5.08 -34.57
CA TRP A 1085 -0.77 5.04 -34.79
C TRP A 1085 -1.11 5.55 -36.20
N THR A 1086 -0.62 6.72 -36.61
CA THR A 1086 -0.81 7.24 -37.98
C THR A 1086 -0.30 6.27 -39.05
N GLN A 1087 0.85 5.61 -38.82
CA GLN A 1087 1.39 4.62 -39.76
C GLN A 1087 0.43 3.43 -39.97
N VAL A 1088 -0.11 2.89 -38.87
CA VAL A 1088 -1.04 1.75 -38.91
C VAL A 1088 -2.38 2.16 -39.53
N ASP A 1089 -2.85 3.36 -39.23
CA ASP A 1089 -4.08 3.93 -39.80
C ASP A 1089 -3.98 4.10 -41.31
N LEU A 1090 -2.86 4.63 -41.82
CA LEU A 1090 -2.57 4.68 -43.25
C LEU A 1090 -2.46 3.29 -43.88
N LYS A 1091 -1.86 2.33 -43.17
CA LYS A 1091 -1.80 0.93 -43.63
C LYS A 1091 -3.20 0.34 -43.81
N MET A 1092 -4.11 0.59 -42.88
CA MET A 1092 -5.52 0.17 -43.00
C MET A 1092 -6.25 0.86 -44.15
N ALA A 1093 -6.04 2.17 -44.34
CA ALA A 1093 -6.63 2.91 -45.47
C ALA A 1093 -6.20 2.35 -46.84
N LEU A 1094 -4.90 2.05 -47.00
CA LEU A 1094 -4.35 1.44 -48.21
C LEU A 1094 -4.93 0.03 -48.45
N PHE A 1095 -5.10 -0.75 -47.38
CA PHE A 1095 -5.72 -2.08 -47.46
C PHE A 1095 -7.19 -2.00 -47.89
N GLU A 1096 -7.97 -1.07 -47.33
CA GLU A 1096 -9.36 -0.86 -47.75
C GLU A 1096 -9.47 -0.29 -49.17
N MET A 1097 -8.49 0.51 -49.62
CA MET A 1097 -8.41 0.96 -51.01
C MET A 1097 -8.16 -0.23 -51.95
N GLU A 1098 -7.23 -1.12 -51.62
CA GLU A 1098 -6.95 -2.32 -52.40
C GLU A 1098 -8.21 -3.20 -52.56
N ARG A 1099 -8.95 -3.41 -51.47
CA ARG A 1099 -10.24 -4.13 -51.49
C ARG A 1099 -11.30 -3.43 -52.34
N SER A 1100 -11.33 -2.11 -52.32
CA SER A 1100 -12.28 -1.32 -53.09
C SER A 1100 -11.96 -1.38 -54.59
N LEU A 1101 -10.68 -1.22 -54.96
CA LEU A 1101 -10.23 -1.35 -56.35
C LEU A 1101 -10.38 -2.78 -56.90
N ALA A 1102 -10.37 -3.81 -56.05
CA ALA A 1102 -10.68 -5.19 -56.45
C ALA A 1102 -12.13 -5.34 -56.99
N LEU A 1103 -13.02 -4.41 -56.65
CA LEU A 1103 -14.44 -4.40 -57.04
C LEU A 1103 -14.75 -3.43 -58.18
N VAL A 1104 -13.80 -2.55 -58.53
CA VAL A 1104 -13.88 -1.72 -59.73
C VAL A 1104 -13.68 -2.65 -60.93
N VAL A 1105 -14.70 -2.72 -61.78
CA VAL A 1105 -14.77 -3.57 -62.98
C VAL A 1105 -14.03 -2.93 -64.14
#